data_AF-A0A0F7U4K4-F1
#
_entry.id   AF-A0A0F7U4K4-F1
#
_cell.length_a   1.000
_cell.length_b   1.000
_cell.length_c   1.000
_cell.angle_alpha   90.00
_cell.angle_beta   90.00
_cell.angle_gamma   90.00
#
_symmetry.space_group_name_H-M   'P 1'
#
loop_
_entity.id
_entity.type
_entity.pdbx_description
1 polymer ?
#
loop_
_entity_poly.entity_id
_entity_poly.type
_entity_poly.pdbx_seq_one_letter_code
_entity_poly.pdbx_strand_id
1 'polypeptide(L)'
;MHATSRSPPGGEARGASSSEGGVSLQGSSSNLSPLAEPSQDAVTSSFASSFSTAARRPASSAAPLSSSASLSFPNGSAHSSRSFLDDSRPRSSVFSLLPPSACRAISYLLVAGLSLSALTSLALHSHVAVLQILLFGISVSYCIAFLSLARQADGLIGPQVGVLPLDEHLPVLQQRARVPASPHIKFLMKAVHQVATLVCRNKHNVLPSHLAYGGVAVAIFCAGLSLTSTGWPRALWQTACFAALYVEYLAFRYMARDFLSFQWDVLLLESGFIAVCAAPCSTEATPFAAGVSVMCLRLLAFKLLFCSGVCKFASGDQKWSTFTAMHYHYWTQPLPNFISWHAYWSGNKRVQAIAAVTLEILGPLLILFGRGGRIVALVCFVVMMTAIYVTGNYGFFNFLSSVICVALLDDSLLLFKFAAPLSNASVLQRATESLSAVLLGCVAVSFYILFSLTSVALFLKLWQKPLLEPPALCTRIYGELAPLHACNVYGLFASVTTSRYEVVIEEMHLVEDTSTNPPRTRETWVELDFHYKPGDVDRRPPWLWFGHMPRLDWRLWFLPLRLSRVINMAIRDGASPSAVSAALQQGAPGLYPAWWSVLLARICRRQPEVLALLGPQRNIDLTRAPCPRGLRVSLFDFRFRPPPNRPLYAAFFPEGTPALSPQEIQEIEEELQNWEVGTWWMRRRHRTIDLLSIRSSPKSREDGSPAGNSSESIDEDPQAQN
;
A
#
# COMPACT_ATOMS: atom_id res chain seq x y z
N MET A 1 -49.55 44.30 -25.55
CA MET A 1 -50.95 44.59 -25.16
C MET A 1 -51.00 44.87 -23.66
N HIS A 2 -51.92 45.74 -23.26
CA HIS A 2 -52.21 46.29 -21.92
C HIS A 2 -52.28 45.28 -20.75
N ALA A 3 -52.16 45.66 -19.46
CA ALA A 3 -51.62 46.88 -18.82
C ALA A 3 -51.53 46.74 -17.26
N THR A 4 -50.62 47.51 -16.65
CA THR A 4 -50.67 48.22 -15.34
C THR A 4 -51.68 47.79 -14.24
N SER A 5 -51.32 47.56 -12.96
CA SER A 5 -50.96 48.57 -11.90
C SER A 5 -50.97 47.87 -10.50
N ARG A 6 -50.81 48.44 -9.28
CA ARG A 6 -50.62 49.83 -8.77
C ARG A 6 -49.92 49.86 -7.36
N SER A 7 -48.81 50.59 -7.28
CA SER A 7 -48.17 51.39 -6.18
C SER A 7 -49.00 51.92 -4.96
N PRO A 8 -48.40 52.62 -3.94
CA PRO A 8 -47.25 52.33 -3.02
C PRO A 8 -47.60 52.65 -1.50
N PRO A 9 -46.84 53.42 -0.66
CA PRO A 9 -45.71 53.02 0.22
C PRO A 9 -45.80 53.41 1.75
N GLY A 10 -44.81 53.00 2.55
CA GLY A 10 -44.22 53.82 3.63
C GLY A 10 -44.66 53.60 5.10
N GLY A 11 -43.74 53.81 6.05
CA GLY A 11 -44.00 53.87 7.50
C GLY A 11 -42.89 53.29 8.38
N GLU A 12 -42.31 54.09 9.27
CA GLU A 12 -41.21 53.71 10.19
C GLU A 12 -41.69 53.33 11.61
N ALA A 13 -40.77 52.74 12.41
CA ALA A 13 -40.50 53.00 13.85
C ALA A 13 -40.61 51.84 14.88
N ARG A 14 -39.45 51.58 15.53
CA ARG A 14 -39.17 51.24 16.96
C ARG A 14 -40.30 50.61 17.81
N GLY A 15 -40.15 49.38 18.33
CA GLY A 15 -39.58 49.08 19.68
C GLY A 15 -40.70 48.88 20.73
N ALA A 16 -40.58 48.23 21.90
CA ALA A 16 -39.57 47.36 22.56
C ALA A 16 -40.27 46.60 23.75
N SER A 17 -39.52 45.83 24.57
CA SER A 17 -39.88 45.23 25.91
C SER A 17 -41.02 44.17 25.96
N SER A 18 -40.80 42.91 26.40
CA SER A 18 -40.64 42.33 27.77
C SER A 18 -42.00 41.98 28.45
N SER A 19 -42.19 41.03 29.39
CA SER A 19 -41.31 40.20 30.26
C SER A 19 -42.12 39.11 31.01
N GLU A 20 -41.47 37.98 31.41
CA GLU A 20 -41.76 37.09 32.59
C GLU A 20 -43.15 36.38 32.70
N GLY A 21 -43.44 35.24 33.36
CA GLY A 21 -42.78 34.17 34.17
C GLY A 21 -43.89 33.15 34.62
N GLY A 22 -43.72 32.01 35.33
CA GLY A 22 -42.58 31.21 35.82
C GLY A 22 -42.97 30.15 36.91
N VAL A 23 -42.16 29.08 37.08
CA VAL A 23 -41.85 28.35 38.37
C VAL A 23 -42.73 27.18 38.93
N SER A 24 -42.07 26.03 39.25
CA SER A 24 -42.36 24.97 40.29
C SER A 24 -43.55 23.96 40.14
N LEU A 25 -43.62 22.74 40.74
CA LEU A 25 -42.73 21.86 41.56
C LEU A 25 -43.27 20.38 41.65
N GLN A 26 -42.40 19.42 42.07
CA GLN A 26 -42.63 18.17 42.87
C GLN A 26 -43.15 16.80 42.31
N GLY A 27 -42.42 15.73 42.74
CA GLY A 27 -42.86 14.33 42.99
C GLY A 27 -42.88 13.31 41.82
N SER A 28 -42.67 11.99 41.97
CA SER A 28 -41.90 11.15 42.92
C SER A 28 -41.90 9.67 42.45
N SER A 29 -40.81 8.90 42.73
CA SER A 29 -40.70 7.42 42.76
C SER A 29 -41.16 6.54 41.56
N SER A 30 -40.24 5.78 40.95
CA SER A 30 -40.07 4.32 41.15
C SER A 30 -39.42 3.55 39.97
N ASN A 31 -38.45 2.69 40.34
CA ASN A 31 -38.04 1.38 39.79
C ASN A 31 -38.06 1.02 38.27
N LEU A 32 -37.00 0.26 37.94
CA LEU A 32 -36.86 -0.74 36.86
C LEU A 32 -36.70 -0.22 35.40
N SER A 33 -35.47 -0.34 34.91
CA SER A 33 -35.14 -0.25 33.48
C SER A 33 -35.09 -1.64 32.84
N PRO A 34 -35.90 -1.93 31.81
CA PRO A 34 -35.64 -3.00 30.86
C PRO A 34 -35.13 -2.45 29.52
N LEU A 35 -34.08 -3.10 28.99
CA LEU A 35 -33.78 -3.28 27.56
C LEU A 35 -34.03 -2.08 26.61
N ALA A 36 -32.98 -1.28 26.38
CA ALA A 36 -32.93 -0.36 25.24
C ALA A 36 -32.40 -1.05 23.97
N GLU A 37 -33.00 -0.72 22.83
CA GLU A 37 -32.67 -1.24 21.50
C GLU A 37 -31.25 -0.80 21.03
N PRO A 38 -30.58 -1.59 20.16
CA PRO A 38 -29.28 -1.20 19.61
C PRO A 38 -29.41 -0.08 18.57
N SER A 39 -28.91 1.11 18.91
CA SER A 39 -28.92 2.28 18.02
C SER A 39 -28.00 2.10 16.80
N GLN A 40 -28.54 2.46 15.63
CA GLN A 40 -27.85 2.39 14.35
C GLN A 40 -26.86 3.55 14.17
N ASP A 41 -25.61 3.43 14.64
CA ASP A 41 -24.55 4.39 14.30
C ASP A 41 -23.12 3.81 14.41
N ALA A 42 -22.82 2.76 13.62
CA ALA A 42 -21.52 2.06 13.68
C ALA A 42 -21.04 1.45 12.34
N VAL A 43 -21.19 2.15 11.19
CA VAL A 43 -20.79 1.60 9.87
C VAL A 43 -19.86 2.52 9.04
N THR A 44 -19.72 3.80 9.36
CA THR A 44 -19.11 4.80 8.47
C THR A 44 -17.64 5.19 8.75
N SER A 45 -16.98 4.69 9.81
CA SER A 45 -15.69 5.22 10.28
C SER A 45 -14.42 4.42 9.92
N SER A 46 -14.51 3.23 9.29
CA SER A 46 -13.37 2.30 9.19
C SER A 46 -12.34 2.57 8.08
N PHE A 47 -12.54 3.57 7.21
CA PHE A 47 -11.72 3.76 5.99
C PHE A 47 -10.51 4.72 6.12
N ALA A 48 -10.28 5.33 7.29
CA ALA A 48 -9.19 6.30 7.49
C ALA A 48 -8.00 5.79 8.34
N SER A 49 -8.11 4.62 8.97
CA SER A 49 -7.24 4.19 10.08
C SER A 49 -5.87 3.59 9.70
N SER A 50 -5.48 3.59 8.43
CA SER A 50 -4.19 3.00 7.99
C SER A 50 -2.97 3.91 8.14
N PHE A 51 -3.16 5.19 8.50
CA PHE A 51 -2.08 6.09 8.92
C PHE A 51 -2.54 6.98 10.08
N SER A 52 -1.72 7.02 11.14
CA SER A 52 -1.90 7.77 12.42
C SER A 52 -2.94 7.22 13.40
N THR A 53 -2.46 6.93 14.62
CA THR A 53 -3.24 6.51 15.80
C THR A 53 -3.54 7.68 16.75
N ALA A 54 -4.39 7.39 17.75
CA ALA A 54 -4.53 8.09 19.04
C ALA A 54 -5.24 9.46 19.07
N ALA A 55 -6.58 9.42 19.15
CA ALA A 55 -7.34 10.48 19.80
C ALA A 55 -7.20 10.36 21.34
N ARG A 56 -6.78 11.43 22.02
CA ARG A 56 -6.83 11.51 23.50
C ARG A 56 -8.21 12.02 23.93
N ARG A 57 -8.87 11.34 24.87
CA ARG A 57 -9.86 11.96 25.75
C ARG A 57 -9.12 12.81 26.81
N PRO A 58 -9.67 13.94 27.28
CA PRO A 58 -9.06 14.70 28.37
C PRO A 58 -9.22 13.93 29.68
N ALA A 59 -8.13 13.78 30.43
CA ALA A 59 -8.17 13.29 31.81
C ALA A 59 -8.30 14.48 32.77
N SER A 60 -9.24 14.39 33.70
CA SER A 60 -9.47 15.39 34.75
C SER A 60 -8.45 15.24 35.89
N SER A 61 -7.83 16.36 36.27
CA SER A 61 -7.32 16.71 37.61
C SER A 61 -6.92 15.59 38.60
N ALA A 62 -5.62 15.46 38.85
CA ALA A 62 -5.08 15.13 40.17
C ALA A 62 -3.74 15.88 40.38
N ALA A 63 -3.51 16.38 41.59
CA ALA A 63 -2.39 17.27 41.94
C ALA A 63 -1.12 16.48 42.38
N PRO A 64 0.06 17.13 42.46
CA PRO A 64 1.34 16.42 42.58
C PRO A 64 1.78 16.15 44.02
N LEU A 65 2.57 15.09 44.21
CA LEU A 65 3.42 14.89 45.39
C LEU A 65 4.86 14.54 44.97
N SER A 66 5.79 14.74 45.91
CA SER A 66 7.14 15.21 45.65
C SER A 66 8.25 14.21 46.04
N SER A 67 9.50 14.63 45.80
CA SER A 67 10.76 14.20 46.44
C SER A 67 11.56 13.02 45.84
N SER A 68 12.58 13.42 45.06
CA SER A 68 14.01 13.04 45.18
C SER A 68 14.44 11.60 45.51
N ALA A 69 15.18 11.00 44.57
CA ALA A 69 16.50 10.43 44.85
C ALA A 69 17.38 10.50 43.58
N SER A 70 18.54 11.15 43.66
CA SER A 70 19.53 11.25 42.59
C SER A 70 20.66 10.24 42.82
N LEU A 71 20.91 9.33 41.87
CA LEU A 71 22.14 8.55 41.82
C LEU A 71 22.64 8.44 40.37
N SER A 72 23.95 8.61 40.20
CA SER A 72 24.65 8.75 38.92
C SER A 72 25.31 7.45 38.46
N PHE A 73 25.27 7.22 37.14
CA PHE A 73 26.00 6.19 36.37
C PHE A 73 27.54 6.23 36.60
N PRO A 74 28.30 5.13 36.36
CA PRO A 74 28.68 4.71 35.00
C PRO A 74 28.83 3.18 34.74
N ASN A 75 29.10 2.85 33.46
CA ASN A 75 29.44 1.54 32.87
C ASN A 75 28.26 0.53 32.76
N GLY A 76 28.18 -0.34 31.74
CA GLY A 76 29.06 -0.52 30.58
C GLY A 76 28.93 -1.93 29.99
N SER A 77 27.83 -2.22 29.26
CA SER A 77 27.59 -3.51 28.58
C SER A 77 26.56 -3.37 27.46
N ALA A 78 26.88 -2.54 26.46
CA ALA A 78 25.89 -2.03 25.51
C ALA A 78 26.03 -2.54 24.07
N HIS A 79 26.30 -3.82 23.76
CA HIS A 79 26.30 -4.34 22.37
C HIS A 79 25.83 -5.82 22.23
N SER A 80 24.52 -6.09 22.36
CA SER A 80 23.85 -7.25 21.70
C SER A 80 22.32 -7.15 21.72
N SER A 81 21.76 -6.55 22.77
CA SER A 81 20.31 -6.48 23.05
C SER A 81 19.58 -5.31 22.38
N ARG A 82 19.80 -5.04 21.09
CA ARG A 82 18.87 -4.18 20.30
C ARG A 82 17.55 -4.91 20.10
N SER A 83 16.67 -4.75 21.09
CA SER A 83 15.45 -5.53 21.23
C SER A 83 14.47 -5.32 20.08
N PHE A 84 13.61 -6.32 19.88
CA PHE A 84 12.40 -6.25 19.04
C PHE A 84 11.41 -5.12 19.45
N LEU A 85 11.69 -4.39 20.54
CA LEU A 85 10.82 -3.41 21.20
C LEU A 85 11.37 -1.96 21.17
N ASP A 86 12.56 -1.72 20.60
CA ASP A 86 13.38 -0.48 20.80
C ASP A 86 12.89 0.78 20.03
N ASP A 87 11.59 0.88 19.73
CA ASP A 87 10.98 1.97 18.96
C ASP A 87 10.10 2.89 19.85
N SER A 88 10.43 2.94 21.14
CA SER A 88 9.61 3.51 22.22
C SER A 88 9.87 4.99 22.55
N ARG A 89 10.89 5.62 21.95
CA ARG A 89 11.19 7.05 22.19
C ARG A 89 10.11 7.97 21.60
N PRO A 90 9.76 9.08 22.28
CA PRO A 90 8.78 10.02 21.76
C PRO A 90 9.29 10.69 20.47
N ARG A 91 8.66 10.38 19.34
CA ARG A 91 9.01 10.90 18.02
C ARG A 91 8.63 12.38 17.91
N SER A 92 9.61 13.27 18.00
CA SER A 92 9.45 14.69 17.68
C SER A 92 9.78 14.93 16.21
N SER A 93 8.80 15.39 15.43
CA SER A 93 9.05 15.84 14.05
C SER A 93 9.77 17.20 14.06
N VAL A 94 10.67 17.41 13.10
CA VAL A 94 11.27 18.73 12.81
C VAL A 94 10.19 19.79 12.54
N PHE A 95 9.05 19.39 11.96
CA PHE A 95 7.92 20.28 11.70
C PHE A 95 7.10 20.63 12.94
N SER A 96 7.42 20.10 14.13
CA SER A 96 6.77 20.52 15.39
C SER A 96 6.83 22.04 15.58
N LEU A 97 7.96 22.66 15.20
CA LEU A 97 8.23 24.10 15.28
C LEU A 97 7.36 24.97 14.35
N LEU A 98 6.80 24.43 13.26
CA LEU A 98 5.96 25.21 12.34
C LEU A 98 4.56 25.44 12.94
N PRO A 99 4.06 26.68 13.03
CA PRO A 99 2.69 26.93 13.47
C PRO A 99 1.67 26.44 12.41
N PRO A 100 0.45 26.01 12.80
CA PRO A 100 -0.57 25.54 11.84
C PRO A 100 -0.93 26.56 10.75
N SER A 101 -0.81 27.87 11.04
CA SER A 101 -0.95 28.95 10.06
C SER A 101 0.10 28.88 8.95
N ALA A 102 1.36 28.63 9.28
CA ALA A 102 2.44 28.46 8.29
C ALA A 102 2.21 27.19 7.45
N CYS A 103 1.82 26.07 8.07
CA CYS A 103 1.48 24.85 7.33
C CYS A 103 0.32 25.07 6.33
N ARG A 104 -0.70 25.86 6.69
CA ARG A 104 -1.76 26.28 5.75
C ARG A 104 -1.22 27.14 4.62
N ALA A 105 -0.47 28.20 4.94
CA ALA A 105 0.11 29.10 3.96
C ALA A 105 0.99 28.37 2.95
N ILE A 106 1.91 27.52 3.41
CA ILE A 106 2.79 26.70 2.55
C ILE A 106 1.94 25.79 1.64
N SER A 107 0.96 25.07 2.19
CA SER A 107 0.13 24.14 1.40
C SER A 107 -0.67 24.84 0.29
N TYR A 108 -1.18 26.05 0.55
CA TYR A 108 -1.87 26.86 -0.45
C TYR A 108 -0.90 27.47 -1.48
N LEU A 109 0.24 28.00 -1.04
CA LEU A 109 1.26 28.60 -1.90
C LEU A 109 1.86 27.57 -2.87
N LEU A 110 2.06 26.32 -2.45
CA LEU A 110 2.52 25.24 -3.33
C LEU A 110 1.53 24.99 -4.48
N VAL A 111 0.24 24.82 -4.18
CA VAL A 111 -0.78 24.56 -5.20
C VAL A 111 -1.00 25.77 -6.10
N ALA A 112 -1.03 26.98 -5.55
CA ALA A 112 -1.15 28.22 -6.31
C ALA A 112 0.07 28.47 -7.22
N GLY A 113 1.29 28.28 -6.70
CA GLY A 113 2.53 28.42 -7.47
C GLY A 113 2.65 27.40 -8.59
N LEU A 114 2.27 26.14 -8.34
CA LEU A 114 2.22 25.10 -9.39
C LEU A 114 1.20 25.46 -10.46
N SER A 115 0.02 25.97 -10.07
CA SER A 115 -1.01 26.44 -11.00
C SER A 115 -0.51 27.61 -11.87
N LEU A 116 0.18 28.59 -11.28
CA LEU A 116 0.73 29.74 -12.01
C LEU A 116 1.87 29.35 -12.95
N SER A 117 2.81 28.51 -12.51
CA SER A 117 3.87 27.96 -13.36
C SER A 117 3.32 27.08 -14.48
N ALA A 118 2.16 26.47 -14.28
CA ALA A 118 1.49 25.64 -15.26
C ALA A 118 0.74 26.48 -16.30
N LEU A 119 0.02 27.53 -15.88
CA LEU A 119 -0.62 28.50 -16.76
C LEU A 119 0.38 29.23 -17.68
N THR A 120 1.53 29.66 -17.15
CA THR A 120 2.59 30.27 -17.97
C THR A 120 3.20 29.30 -18.98
N SER A 121 3.29 28.00 -18.64
CA SER A 121 3.69 26.97 -19.60
C SER A 121 2.66 26.83 -20.73
N LEU A 122 1.37 26.77 -20.37
CA LEU A 122 0.23 26.56 -21.28
C LEU A 122 0.06 27.70 -22.31
N ALA A 123 0.33 28.94 -21.89
CA ALA A 123 0.28 30.11 -22.78
C ALA A 123 1.37 30.10 -23.87
N LEU A 124 2.50 29.42 -23.61
CA LEU A 124 3.71 29.49 -24.42
C LEU A 124 4.01 28.21 -25.22
N HIS A 125 3.52 27.04 -24.81
CA HIS A 125 3.92 25.75 -25.38
C HIS A 125 2.74 24.79 -25.61
N SER A 126 2.86 23.96 -26.64
CA SER A 126 2.00 22.80 -26.86
C SER A 126 2.46 21.60 -26.02
N HIS A 127 1.50 20.72 -25.69
CA HIS A 127 1.69 19.54 -24.85
C HIS A 127 0.93 18.29 -25.39
N VAL A 128 0.51 18.29 -26.66
CA VAL A 128 -0.32 17.22 -27.26
C VAL A 128 0.50 15.94 -27.45
N ALA A 129 1.72 16.06 -27.97
CA ALA A 129 2.61 14.91 -28.17
C ALA A 129 3.15 14.38 -26.83
N VAL A 130 3.46 15.28 -25.89
CA VAL A 130 3.79 14.91 -24.49
C VAL A 130 2.64 14.11 -23.85
N LEU A 131 1.39 14.53 -24.06
CA LEU A 131 0.23 13.80 -23.54
C LEU A 131 0.09 12.40 -24.16
N GLN A 132 0.34 12.24 -25.46
CA GLN A 132 0.29 10.93 -26.10
C GLN A 132 1.37 9.97 -25.56
N ILE A 133 2.59 10.46 -25.32
CA ILE A 133 3.66 9.68 -24.66
C ILE A 133 3.27 9.28 -23.23
N LEU A 134 2.62 10.18 -22.48
CA LEU A 134 2.13 9.90 -21.14
C LEU A 134 1.04 8.82 -21.14
N LEU A 135 0.04 8.92 -22.03
CA LEU A 135 -1.01 7.91 -22.17
C LEU A 135 -0.40 6.56 -22.59
N PHE A 136 0.53 6.53 -23.55
CA PHE A 136 1.28 5.33 -23.91
C PHE A 136 1.97 4.71 -22.68
N GLY A 137 2.78 5.48 -21.95
CA GLY A 137 3.49 4.98 -20.76
C GLY A 137 2.58 4.49 -19.63
N ILE A 138 1.41 5.12 -19.43
CA ILE A 138 0.41 4.67 -18.46
C ILE A 138 -0.23 3.35 -18.92
N SER A 139 -0.55 3.21 -20.22
CA SER A 139 -1.07 1.94 -20.77
C SER A 139 -0.06 0.79 -20.67
N VAL A 140 1.24 1.04 -20.91
CA VAL A 140 2.32 0.08 -20.67
C VAL A 140 2.44 -0.27 -19.18
N SER A 141 2.27 0.71 -18.29
CA SER A 141 2.26 0.48 -16.83
C SER A 141 1.10 -0.42 -16.40
N TYR A 142 -0.10 -0.23 -16.97
CA TYR A 142 -1.23 -1.15 -16.80
C TYR A 142 -0.89 -2.56 -17.30
N CYS A 143 -0.33 -2.70 -18.50
CA CYS A 143 0.09 -3.99 -19.06
C CYS A 143 1.04 -4.74 -18.11
N ILE A 144 2.08 -4.08 -17.60
CA ILE A 144 3.04 -4.67 -16.65
C ILE A 144 2.33 -5.06 -15.34
N ALA A 145 1.49 -4.18 -14.80
CA ALA A 145 0.79 -4.41 -13.53
C ALA A 145 -0.19 -5.59 -13.62
N PHE A 146 -0.96 -5.71 -14.71
CA PHE A 146 -1.87 -6.82 -14.96
C PHE A 146 -1.11 -8.13 -15.24
N LEU A 147 -0.08 -8.12 -16.08
CA LEU A 147 0.75 -9.31 -16.35
C LEU A 147 1.43 -9.82 -15.07
N SER A 148 1.88 -8.91 -14.22
CA SER A 148 2.42 -9.23 -12.90
C SER A 148 1.36 -9.84 -11.99
N LEU A 149 0.09 -9.40 -12.06
CA LEU A 149 -1.00 -9.90 -11.23
C LEU A 149 -1.50 -11.27 -11.71
N ALA A 150 -1.62 -11.47 -13.03
CA ALA A 150 -2.16 -12.69 -13.63
C ALA A 150 -1.46 -13.97 -13.15
N ARG A 151 -0.14 -13.94 -12.94
CA ARG A 151 0.66 -15.07 -12.45
C ARG A 151 0.39 -15.54 -11.01
N GLN A 152 -0.38 -14.76 -10.24
CA GLN A 152 -0.62 -14.97 -8.81
C GLN A 152 -2.07 -14.71 -8.39
N ALA A 153 -2.91 -14.20 -9.29
CA ALA A 153 -4.29 -13.81 -8.98
C ALA A 153 -5.12 -14.99 -8.45
N ASP A 154 -4.95 -16.19 -9.00
CA ASP A 154 -5.75 -17.37 -8.64
C ASP A 154 -5.42 -17.87 -7.23
N GLY A 155 -4.13 -17.97 -6.88
CA GLY A 155 -3.69 -18.29 -5.53
C GLY A 155 -4.04 -17.23 -4.49
N LEU A 156 -4.15 -15.96 -4.90
CA LEU A 156 -4.47 -14.85 -3.99
C LEU A 156 -5.97 -14.67 -3.76
N ILE A 157 -6.79 -14.70 -4.82
CA ILE A 157 -8.23 -14.35 -4.79
C ILE A 157 -9.14 -15.35 -5.51
N GLY A 158 -8.67 -16.56 -5.81
CA GLY A 158 -9.50 -17.64 -6.36
C GLY A 158 -10.76 -17.86 -5.50
N PRO A 159 -11.98 -17.88 -6.08
CA PRO A 159 -13.26 -17.86 -5.37
C PRO A 159 -13.35 -18.74 -4.10
N GLN A 160 -12.87 -19.99 -4.21
CA GLN A 160 -12.98 -21.03 -3.18
C GLN A 160 -11.64 -21.55 -2.66
N VAL A 161 -10.54 -21.22 -3.36
CA VAL A 161 -9.21 -21.82 -3.14
C VAL A 161 -8.15 -20.80 -2.71
N GLY A 162 -8.32 -19.54 -3.12
CA GLY A 162 -7.34 -18.48 -2.85
C GLY A 162 -7.16 -18.18 -1.36
N VAL A 163 -6.04 -17.53 -1.05
CA VAL A 163 -5.68 -17.03 0.28
C VAL A 163 -6.70 -16.01 0.82
N LEU A 164 -7.38 -15.29 -0.08
CA LEU A 164 -8.57 -14.47 0.20
C LEU A 164 -9.73 -14.95 -0.69
N PRO A 165 -10.53 -15.94 -0.24
CA PRO A 165 -11.71 -16.42 -0.97
C PRO A 165 -12.62 -15.26 -1.38
N LEU A 166 -12.93 -15.18 -2.68
CA LEU A 166 -13.74 -14.07 -3.21
C LEU A 166 -15.23 -14.25 -2.93
N ASP A 167 -15.71 -15.51 -2.91
CA ASP A 167 -17.13 -15.82 -2.67
C ASP A 167 -17.60 -15.31 -1.30
N GLU A 168 -16.78 -15.48 -0.26
CA GLU A 168 -17.03 -14.96 1.09
C GLU A 168 -17.08 -13.42 1.15
N HIS A 169 -16.40 -12.73 0.23
CA HIS A 169 -16.28 -11.27 0.22
C HIS A 169 -17.27 -10.58 -0.74
N LEU A 170 -17.87 -11.30 -1.68
CA LEU A 170 -18.80 -10.75 -2.66
C LEU A 170 -20.03 -10.04 -2.02
N PRO A 171 -20.64 -10.54 -0.93
CA PRO A 171 -21.72 -9.82 -0.23
C PRO A 171 -21.26 -8.48 0.37
N VAL A 172 -20.02 -8.39 0.86
CA VAL A 172 -19.43 -7.16 1.41
C VAL A 172 -19.23 -6.12 0.31
N LEU A 173 -18.79 -6.54 -0.89
CA LEU A 173 -18.72 -5.66 -2.06
C LEU A 173 -20.12 -5.17 -2.48
N GLN A 174 -21.12 -6.05 -2.45
CA GLN A 174 -22.50 -5.68 -2.77
C GLN A 174 -23.06 -4.66 -1.76
N GLN A 175 -22.80 -4.84 -0.46
CA GLN A 175 -23.21 -3.90 0.59
C GLN A 175 -22.53 -2.54 0.38
N ARG A 176 -21.22 -2.51 0.09
CA ARG A 176 -20.47 -1.27 -0.21
C ARG A 176 -21.03 -0.52 -1.42
N ALA A 177 -21.45 -1.22 -2.47
CA ALA A 177 -22.10 -0.60 -3.64
C ALA A 177 -23.50 -0.02 -3.36
N ARG A 178 -24.11 -0.30 -2.19
CA ARG A 178 -25.40 0.24 -1.76
C ARG A 178 -25.30 1.43 -0.78
N VAL A 179 -24.12 1.73 -0.25
CA VAL A 179 -23.90 2.82 0.72
C VAL A 179 -24.33 4.19 0.14
N PRO A 180 -24.90 5.11 0.94
CA PRO A 180 -25.15 6.48 0.51
C PRO A 180 -23.86 7.18 0.04
N ALA A 181 -23.85 7.56 -1.23
CA ALA A 181 -22.77 8.21 -1.96
C ALA A 181 -23.36 8.88 -3.21
N SER A 182 -22.61 9.75 -3.88
CA SER A 182 -23.01 10.36 -5.16
C SER A 182 -23.34 9.30 -6.24
N PRO A 183 -24.21 9.61 -7.21
CA PRO A 183 -24.67 8.64 -8.21
C PRO A 183 -23.52 8.07 -9.06
N HIS A 184 -22.47 8.86 -9.32
CA HIS A 184 -21.30 8.43 -10.08
C HIS A 184 -20.47 7.38 -9.32
N ILE A 185 -20.26 7.54 -8.01
CA ILE A 185 -19.60 6.52 -7.17
C ILE A 185 -20.44 5.25 -7.14
N LYS A 186 -21.76 5.37 -6.95
CA LYS A 186 -22.67 4.20 -6.97
C LYS A 186 -22.61 3.45 -8.30
N PHE A 187 -22.52 4.15 -9.43
CA PHE A 187 -22.34 3.53 -10.73
C PHE A 187 -21.01 2.77 -10.83
N LEU A 188 -19.90 3.42 -10.47
CA LEU A 188 -18.56 2.82 -10.55
C LEU A 188 -18.37 1.65 -9.57
N MET A 189 -18.91 1.75 -8.35
CA MET A 189 -18.89 0.65 -7.38
C MET A 189 -19.82 -0.52 -7.78
N LYS A 190 -20.91 -0.25 -8.51
CA LYS A 190 -21.72 -1.31 -9.15
C LYS A 190 -20.93 -2.01 -10.26
N ALA A 191 -20.18 -1.28 -11.10
CA ALA A 191 -19.31 -1.87 -12.11
C ALA A 191 -18.22 -2.75 -11.48
N VAL A 192 -17.57 -2.27 -10.42
CA VAL A 192 -16.62 -3.07 -9.61
C VAL A 192 -17.25 -4.35 -9.06
N HIS A 193 -18.47 -4.28 -8.52
CA HIS A 193 -19.19 -5.46 -8.03
C HIS A 193 -19.59 -6.42 -9.17
N GLN A 194 -19.97 -5.90 -10.35
CA GLN A 194 -20.25 -6.72 -11.53
C GLN A 194 -19.01 -7.49 -12.00
N VAL A 195 -17.85 -6.82 -12.08
CA VAL A 195 -16.56 -7.47 -12.42
C VAL A 195 -16.23 -8.58 -11.42
N ALA A 196 -16.36 -8.33 -10.11
CA ALA A 196 -16.17 -9.38 -9.10
C ALA A 196 -17.17 -10.55 -9.24
N THR A 197 -18.41 -10.27 -9.64
CA THR A 197 -19.45 -11.29 -9.84
C THR A 197 -19.18 -12.19 -11.06
N LEU A 198 -18.46 -11.71 -12.07
CA LEU A 198 -18.04 -12.53 -13.22
C LEU A 198 -17.11 -13.67 -12.80
N VAL A 199 -16.22 -13.41 -11.83
CA VAL A 199 -15.25 -14.38 -11.30
C VAL A 199 -15.93 -15.45 -10.43
N CYS A 200 -16.93 -15.06 -9.62
CA CYS A 200 -17.67 -15.97 -8.74
C CYS A 200 -18.77 -16.80 -9.42
N ARG A 201 -19.20 -16.46 -10.65
CA ARG A 201 -20.31 -17.19 -11.30
C ARG A 201 -19.83 -18.47 -11.97
N ASN A 202 -20.14 -19.62 -11.33
CA ASN A 202 -19.97 -21.00 -11.84
C ASN A 202 -20.46 -21.28 -13.27
N LYS A 203 -21.18 -20.37 -13.94
CA LYS A 203 -21.61 -20.56 -15.34
C LYS A 203 -20.49 -20.38 -16.38
N HIS A 204 -19.35 -19.76 -16.03
CA HIS A 204 -18.30 -19.44 -17.01
C HIS A 204 -16.85 -19.73 -16.58
N ASN A 205 -16.60 -20.22 -15.35
CA ASN A 205 -15.26 -20.57 -14.84
C ASN A 205 -14.17 -19.50 -15.12
N VAL A 206 -14.51 -18.21 -14.97
CA VAL A 206 -13.57 -17.11 -15.20
C VAL A 206 -12.62 -16.99 -14.02
N LEU A 207 -11.42 -17.56 -14.16
CA LEU A 207 -10.35 -17.40 -13.18
C LEU A 207 -9.92 -15.93 -13.05
N PRO A 208 -9.53 -15.47 -11.85
CA PRO A 208 -8.90 -14.16 -11.65
C PRO A 208 -7.75 -13.86 -12.61
N SER A 209 -6.94 -14.85 -12.98
CA SER A 209 -5.87 -14.73 -13.96
C SER A 209 -6.38 -14.44 -15.37
N HIS A 210 -7.46 -15.09 -15.82
CA HIS A 210 -8.10 -14.83 -17.12
C HIS A 210 -8.58 -13.38 -17.24
N LEU A 211 -9.20 -12.85 -16.17
CA LEU A 211 -9.59 -11.44 -16.11
C LEU A 211 -8.36 -10.54 -16.26
N ALA A 212 -7.29 -10.77 -15.49
CA ALA A 212 -6.06 -9.98 -15.57
C ALA A 212 -5.37 -10.07 -16.95
N TYR A 213 -5.42 -11.21 -17.66
CA TYR A 213 -4.96 -11.31 -19.05
C TYR A 213 -5.86 -10.52 -20.02
N GLY A 214 -7.16 -10.38 -19.73
CA GLY A 214 -8.04 -9.43 -20.39
C GLY A 214 -7.56 -7.98 -20.23
N GLY A 215 -7.24 -7.57 -18.99
CA GLY A 215 -6.60 -6.28 -18.71
C GLY A 215 -5.28 -6.06 -19.46
N VAL A 216 -4.43 -7.10 -19.60
CA VAL A 216 -3.23 -7.06 -20.45
C VAL A 216 -3.58 -6.78 -21.92
N ALA A 217 -4.56 -7.49 -22.50
CA ALA A 217 -4.96 -7.30 -23.89
C ALA A 217 -5.52 -5.89 -24.16
N VAL A 218 -6.37 -5.38 -23.27
CA VAL A 218 -6.90 -4.00 -23.36
C VAL A 218 -5.77 -2.97 -23.21
N ALA A 219 -4.79 -3.22 -22.34
CA ALA A 219 -3.64 -2.34 -22.15
C ALA A 219 -2.72 -2.29 -23.38
N ILE A 220 -2.43 -3.44 -24.00
CA ILE A 220 -1.67 -3.52 -25.26
C ILE A 220 -2.42 -2.80 -26.39
N PHE A 221 -3.73 -3.00 -26.50
CA PHE A 221 -4.53 -2.30 -27.50
C PHE A 221 -4.53 -0.77 -27.29
N CYS A 222 -4.66 -0.32 -26.04
CA CYS A 222 -4.57 1.09 -25.66
C CYS A 222 -3.18 1.71 -25.95
N ALA A 223 -2.11 0.95 -25.73
CA ALA A 223 -0.76 1.33 -26.11
C ALA A 223 -0.64 1.47 -27.64
N GLY A 224 -1.15 0.49 -28.40
CA GLY A 224 -1.20 0.52 -29.86
C GLY A 224 -1.95 1.75 -30.41
N LEU A 225 -3.11 2.08 -29.84
CA LEU A 225 -3.85 3.30 -30.21
C LEU A 225 -3.00 4.57 -30.05
N SER A 226 -2.15 4.65 -29.03
CA SER A 226 -1.29 5.82 -28.78
C SER A 226 -0.24 6.05 -29.87
N LEU A 227 0.00 5.05 -30.74
CA LEU A 227 0.93 5.12 -31.88
C LEU A 227 0.21 5.47 -33.21
N THR A 228 -1.11 5.64 -33.20
CA THR A 228 -1.93 5.93 -34.38
C THR A 228 -2.26 7.43 -34.50
N SER A 229 -2.94 7.84 -35.58
CA SER A 229 -3.22 9.25 -35.87
C SER A 229 -4.08 9.94 -34.81
N THR A 230 -3.88 11.24 -34.64
CA THR A 230 -4.32 12.03 -33.48
C THR A 230 -5.84 12.28 -33.39
N GLY A 231 -6.65 11.69 -34.27
CA GLY A 231 -8.08 12.00 -34.45
C GLY A 231 -9.05 11.53 -33.34
N TRP A 232 -10.29 12.01 -33.43
CA TRP A 232 -11.38 11.73 -32.49
C TRP A 232 -11.71 10.24 -32.27
N PRO A 233 -11.78 9.37 -33.30
CA PRO A 233 -12.12 7.95 -33.10
C PRO A 233 -11.11 7.23 -32.18
N ARG A 234 -9.81 7.50 -32.38
CA ARG A 234 -8.74 7.01 -31.49
C ARG A 234 -8.93 7.53 -30.07
N ALA A 235 -9.17 8.83 -29.91
CA ALA A 235 -9.33 9.45 -28.59
C ALA A 235 -10.52 8.85 -27.80
N LEU A 236 -11.66 8.63 -28.47
CA LEU A 236 -12.84 7.98 -27.87
C LEU A 236 -12.55 6.53 -27.47
N TRP A 237 -11.95 5.74 -28.35
CA TRP A 237 -11.65 4.34 -28.03
C TRP A 237 -10.58 4.21 -26.95
N GLN A 238 -9.57 5.09 -26.96
CA GLN A 238 -8.56 5.17 -25.90
C GLN A 238 -9.19 5.54 -24.55
N THR A 239 -10.17 6.44 -24.54
CA THR A 239 -10.96 6.77 -23.34
C THR A 239 -11.70 5.54 -22.81
N ALA A 240 -12.34 4.77 -23.69
CA ALA A 240 -13.03 3.54 -23.33
C ALA A 240 -12.06 2.47 -22.78
N CYS A 241 -10.88 2.31 -23.39
CA CYS A 241 -9.84 1.42 -22.88
C CYS A 241 -9.35 1.84 -21.48
N PHE A 242 -9.04 3.12 -21.25
CA PHE A 242 -8.64 3.57 -19.91
C PHE A 242 -9.75 3.40 -18.88
N ALA A 243 -11.01 3.64 -19.26
CA ALA A 243 -12.15 3.43 -18.36
C ALA A 243 -12.28 1.95 -17.98
N ALA A 244 -12.14 1.02 -18.93
CA ALA A 244 -12.13 -0.41 -18.68
C ALA A 244 -10.96 -0.83 -17.76
N LEU A 245 -9.73 -0.44 -18.10
CA LEU A 245 -8.52 -0.75 -17.32
C LEU A 245 -8.62 -0.24 -15.88
N TYR A 246 -9.12 0.98 -15.69
CA TYR A 246 -9.30 1.60 -14.39
C TYR A 246 -10.39 0.89 -13.56
N VAL A 247 -11.56 0.59 -14.14
CA VAL A 247 -12.65 -0.15 -13.48
C VAL A 247 -12.17 -1.55 -13.06
N GLU A 248 -11.48 -2.25 -13.95
CA GLU A 248 -10.97 -3.61 -13.72
C GLU A 248 -9.89 -3.62 -12.63
N TYR A 249 -8.92 -2.71 -12.69
CA TYR A 249 -7.87 -2.63 -11.67
C TYR A 249 -8.42 -2.15 -10.32
N LEU A 250 -9.43 -1.28 -10.31
CA LEU A 250 -10.16 -0.89 -9.10
C LEU A 250 -10.94 -2.09 -8.52
N ALA A 251 -11.49 -2.95 -9.37
CA ALA A 251 -12.09 -4.21 -8.92
C ALA A 251 -11.05 -5.13 -8.28
N PHE A 252 -9.89 -5.38 -8.91
CA PHE A 252 -8.81 -6.15 -8.30
C PHE A 252 -8.33 -5.54 -6.97
N ARG A 253 -8.22 -4.21 -6.87
CA ARG A 253 -7.88 -3.48 -5.65
C ARG A 253 -8.86 -3.79 -4.51
N TYR A 254 -10.15 -3.93 -4.81
CA TYR A 254 -11.20 -4.27 -3.84
C TYR A 254 -11.32 -5.78 -3.54
N MET A 255 -11.07 -6.65 -4.53
CA MET A 255 -11.08 -8.11 -4.35
C MET A 255 -9.87 -8.58 -3.50
N ALA A 256 -8.67 -8.16 -3.88
CA ALA A 256 -7.41 -8.61 -3.29
C ALA A 256 -7.03 -7.90 -1.98
N ARG A 257 -7.80 -6.87 -1.57
CA ARG A 257 -7.73 -6.20 -0.25
C ARG A 257 -6.30 -5.83 0.17
N ASP A 258 -5.65 -6.68 0.98
CA ASP A 258 -4.28 -6.48 1.45
C ASP A 258 -3.27 -6.57 0.30
N PHE A 259 -3.37 -7.56 -0.59
CA PHE A 259 -2.38 -7.82 -1.63
C PHE A 259 -2.28 -6.73 -2.72
N LEU A 260 -3.25 -5.81 -2.79
CA LEU A 260 -3.21 -4.61 -3.64
C LEU A 260 -3.31 -3.29 -2.83
N SER A 261 -2.97 -3.29 -1.53
CA SER A 261 -3.07 -2.08 -0.69
C SER A 261 -1.85 -1.13 -0.80
N PHE A 262 -1.05 -1.21 -1.86
CA PHE A 262 0.26 -0.57 -1.90
C PHE A 262 0.29 0.75 -2.71
N GLN A 263 1.36 1.55 -2.56
CA GLN A 263 1.44 2.91 -3.12
C GLN A 263 1.50 2.95 -4.66
N TRP A 264 2.12 1.98 -5.32
CA TRP A 264 2.10 1.87 -6.79
C TRP A 264 0.73 1.47 -7.35
N ASP A 265 -0.06 0.67 -6.62
CA ASP A 265 -1.40 0.28 -7.05
C ASP A 265 -2.33 1.51 -7.07
N VAL A 266 -2.27 2.35 -6.02
CA VAL A 266 -3.05 3.59 -5.97
C VAL A 266 -2.50 4.70 -6.87
N LEU A 267 -1.19 4.71 -7.15
CA LEU A 267 -0.59 5.59 -8.17
C LEU A 267 -1.07 5.24 -9.58
N LEU A 268 -1.21 3.95 -9.88
CA LEU A 268 -1.75 3.48 -11.17
C LEU A 268 -3.24 3.79 -11.33
N LEU A 269 -4.02 3.65 -10.25
CA LEU A 269 -5.43 4.08 -10.22
C LEU A 269 -5.56 5.60 -10.41
N GLU A 270 -4.78 6.40 -9.69
CA GLU A 270 -4.83 7.87 -9.80
C GLU A 270 -4.38 8.38 -11.18
N SER A 271 -3.25 7.87 -11.70
CA SER A 271 -2.80 8.20 -13.06
C SER A 271 -3.75 7.67 -14.15
N GLY A 272 -4.38 6.50 -13.94
CA GLY A 272 -5.41 5.96 -14.82
C GLY A 272 -6.69 6.79 -14.83
N PHE A 273 -7.14 7.27 -13.67
CA PHE A 273 -8.29 8.17 -13.57
C PHE A 273 -8.04 9.49 -14.31
N ILE A 274 -6.83 10.06 -14.16
CA ILE A 274 -6.41 11.22 -14.96
C ILE A 274 -6.37 10.85 -16.46
N ALA A 275 -5.88 9.66 -16.83
CA ALA A 275 -5.83 9.20 -18.22
C ALA A 275 -7.22 9.05 -18.86
N VAL A 276 -8.26 8.62 -18.10
CA VAL A 276 -9.66 8.62 -18.58
C VAL A 276 -10.10 10.03 -18.96
N CYS A 277 -9.83 11.03 -18.11
CA CYS A 277 -10.19 12.42 -18.39
C CYS A 277 -9.30 13.07 -19.48
N ALA A 278 -8.07 12.61 -19.64
CA ALA A 278 -7.08 13.18 -20.54
C ALA A 278 -7.06 12.56 -21.95
N ALA A 279 -7.49 11.30 -22.12
CA ALA A 279 -7.60 10.63 -23.41
C ALA A 279 -8.42 11.41 -24.47
N PRO A 280 -9.60 11.98 -24.18
CA PRO A 280 -10.33 12.78 -25.18
C PRO A 280 -9.58 14.08 -25.54
N CYS A 281 -8.74 14.59 -24.63
CA CYS A 281 -7.94 15.81 -24.81
C CYS A 281 -6.67 15.58 -25.65
N SER A 282 -6.40 14.37 -26.12
CA SER A 282 -5.16 14.02 -26.83
C SER A 282 -5.19 14.30 -28.34
N THR A 283 -6.07 15.20 -28.80
CA THR A 283 -6.29 15.50 -30.22
C THR A 283 -5.69 16.85 -30.64
N GLU A 284 -5.29 16.99 -31.89
CA GLU A 284 -4.76 18.26 -32.45
C GLU A 284 -5.73 19.43 -32.36
N ALA A 285 -7.04 19.15 -32.34
CA ALA A 285 -8.10 20.15 -32.18
C ALA A 285 -8.25 20.66 -30.74
N THR A 286 -7.57 20.08 -29.75
CA THR A 286 -7.79 20.38 -28.32
C THR A 286 -6.50 20.70 -27.53
N PRO A 287 -5.53 21.46 -28.07
CA PRO A 287 -4.20 21.64 -27.46
C PRO A 287 -4.24 22.29 -26.07
N PHE A 288 -5.23 23.15 -25.82
CA PHE A 288 -5.46 23.74 -24.49
C PHE A 288 -5.87 22.68 -23.45
N ALA A 289 -6.84 21.83 -23.79
CA ALA A 289 -7.28 20.74 -22.91
C ALA A 289 -6.17 19.68 -22.71
N ALA A 290 -5.38 19.42 -23.75
CA ALA A 290 -4.19 18.57 -23.66
C ALA A 290 -3.19 19.10 -22.63
N GLY A 291 -2.87 20.39 -22.71
CA GLY A 291 -1.96 21.06 -21.78
C GLY A 291 -2.48 21.02 -20.34
N VAL A 292 -3.75 21.36 -20.10
CA VAL A 292 -4.36 21.26 -18.75
C VAL A 292 -4.30 19.82 -18.21
N SER A 293 -4.49 18.81 -19.06
CA SER A 293 -4.36 17.40 -18.68
C SER A 293 -2.92 17.03 -18.28
N VAL A 294 -1.92 17.53 -19.00
CA VAL A 294 -0.50 17.41 -18.62
C VAL A 294 -0.20 18.16 -17.32
N MET A 295 -0.90 19.26 -17.02
CA MET A 295 -0.78 19.97 -15.74
C MET A 295 -1.29 19.13 -14.55
N CYS A 296 -2.33 18.31 -14.72
CA CYS A 296 -2.77 17.33 -13.70
C CYS A 296 -1.66 16.30 -13.41
N LEU A 297 -1.05 15.73 -14.46
CA LEU A 297 0.04 14.76 -14.30
C LEU A 297 1.31 15.40 -13.73
N ARG A 298 1.57 16.68 -14.02
CA ARG A 298 2.65 17.47 -13.41
C ARG A 298 2.43 17.72 -11.92
N LEU A 299 1.18 18.03 -11.51
CA LEU A 299 0.81 18.14 -10.09
C LEU A 299 0.92 16.77 -9.39
N LEU A 300 0.57 15.67 -10.06
CA LEU A 300 0.79 14.31 -9.55
C LEU A 300 2.29 14.00 -9.36
N ALA A 301 3.14 14.36 -10.33
CA ALA A 301 4.60 14.20 -10.22
C ALA A 301 5.17 14.96 -9.02
N PHE A 302 4.79 16.24 -8.86
CA PHE A 302 5.15 17.04 -7.69
C PHE A 302 4.69 16.37 -6.39
N LYS A 303 3.40 16.00 -6.31
CA LYS A 303 2.78 15.44 -5.10
C LYS A 303 3.43 14.11 -4.71
N LEU A 304 3.74 13.23 -5.67
CA LEU A 304 4.38 11.94 -5.42
C LEU A 304 5.72 12.11 -4.69
N LEU A 305 6.61 12.93 -5.23
CA LEU A 305 7.97 13.07 -4.73
C LEU A 305 8.04 13.97 -3.49
N PHE A 306 7.33 15.10 -3.51
CA PHE A 306 7.31 16.04 -2.38
C PHE A 306 6.72 15.38 -1.12
N CYS A 307 5.62 14.62 -1.24
CA CYS A 307 5.07 13.89 -0.10
C CYS A 307 6.01 12.76 0.37
N SER A 308 6.71 12.08 -0.54
CA SER A 308 7.73 11.08 -0.20
C SER A 308 8.90 11.68 0.60
N GLY A 309 9.37 12.88 0.24
CA GLY A 309 10.43 13.58 0.97
C GLY A 309 9.96 14.11 2.32
N VAL A 310 8.84 14.83 2.36
CA VAL A 310 8.32 15.45 3.59
C VAL A 310 7.90 14.41 4.63
N CYS A 311 7.34 13.25 4.22
CA CYS A 311 6.89 12.24 5.19
C CYS A 311 8.03 11.65 6.04
N LYS A 312 9.27 11.66 5.52
CA LYS A 312 10.49 11.19 6.21
C LYS A 312 10.83 12.03 7.44
N PHE A 313 10.50 13.33 7.41
CA PHE A 313 10.63 14.23 8.57
C PHE A 313 9.34 14.35 9.37
N ALA A 314 8.17 14.23 8.74
CA ALA A 314 6.88 14.29 9.42
C ALA A 314 6.67 13.08 10.36
N SER A 315 7.19 11.91 10.00
CA SER A 315 7.15 10.68 10.82
C SER A 315 7.89 10.78 12.16
N GLY A 316 8.82 11.73 12.30
CA GLY A 316 9.72 11.85 13.44
C GLY A 316 10.76 10.72 13.55
N ASP A 317 11.06 9.99 12.47
CA ASP A 317 12.15 9.01 12.47
C ASP A 317 13.51 9.73 12.46
N GLN A 318 14.22 9.67 13.59
CA GLN A 318 15.52 10.33 13.78
C GLN A 318 16.56 9.92 12.72
N LYS A 319 16.46 8.73 12.11
CA LYS A 319 17.42 8.25 11.11
C LYS A 319 17.39 9.08 9.81
N TRP A 320 16.27 9.75 9.52
CA TRP A 320 16.20 10.70 8.41
C TRP A 320 16.78 12.07 8.77
N SER A 321 16.62 12.56 10.02
CA SER A 321 17.19 13.84 10.45
C SER A 321 18.69 13.79 10.76
N THR A 322 19.23 12.63 11.15
CA THR A 322 20.69 12.41 11.27
C THR A 322 21.35 11.99 9.96
N PHE A 323 20.55 11.75 8.91
CA PHE A 323 20.97 11.19 7.61
C PHE A 323 21.60 9.79 7.70
N THR A 324 21.26 8.99 8.72
CA THR A 324 21.75 7.61 8.85
C THR A 324 20.85 6.54 8.23
N ALA A 325 19.67 6.89 7.73
CA ALA A 325 18.69 5.97 7.15
C ALA A 325 19.27 4.97 6.11
N MET A 326 20.18 5.43 5.24
CA MET A 326 20.78 4.59 4.19
C MET A 326 21.79 3.56 4.71
N HIS A 327 22.24 3.65 5.97
CA HIS A 327 23.00 2.57 6.60
C HIS A 327 22.14 1.32 6.84
N TYR A 328 20.81 1.44 6.89
CA TYR A 328 19.91 0.31 7.14
C TYR A 328 19.10 -0.08 5.89
N HIS A 329 18.66 0.91 5.11
CA HIS A 329 17.71 0.75 4.00
C HIS A 329 17.98 -0.44 3.06
N TYR A 330 19.20 -0.61 2.56
CA TYR A 330 19.48 -1.59 1.50
C TYR A 330 19.29 -3.06 1.88
N TRP A 331 19.45 -3.42 3.16
CA TRP A 331 19.24 -4.79 3.64
C TRP A 331 17.90 -4.96 4.34
N THR A 332 17.31 -3.90 4.90
CA THR A 332 16.01 -3.95 5.58
C THR A 332 14.80 -3.69 4.66
N GLN A 333 15.00 -3.18 3.44
CA GLN A 333 13.95 -2.99 2.42
C GLN A 333 13.17 -4.29 2.10
N PRO A 334 11.94 -4.23 1.56
CA PRO A 334 11.08 -5.41 1.42
C PRO A 334 11.70 -6.56 0.63
N LEU A 335 12.14 -6.29 -0.60
CA LEU A 335 12.70 -7.30 -1.52
C LEU A 335 14.01 -6.79 -2.11
N PRO A 336 15.14 -6.94 -1.39
CA PRO A 336 16.44 -6.56 -1.91
C PRO A 336 16.88 -7.48 -3.06
N ASN A 337 17.69 -6.94 -3.96
CA ASN A 337 18.37 -7.66 -5.02
C ASN A 337 19.88 -7.72 -4.74
N PHE A 338 20.65 -8.43 -5.58
CA PHE A 338 22.10 -8.53 -5.38
C PHE A 338 22.83 -7.18 -5.52
N ILE A 339 22.29 -6.20 -6.25
CA ILE A 339 22.86 -4.85 -6.32
C ILE A 339 22.60 -4.10 -5.02
N SER A 340 21.51 -4.38 -4.31
CA SER A 340 21.29 -3.90 -2.93
C SER A 340 22.42 -4.34 -1.99
N TRP A 341 22.96 -5.54 -2.16
CA TRP A 341 24.11 -6.04 -1.38
C TRP A 341 25.39 -5.24 -1.69
N HIS A 342 25.69 -5.00 -2.97
CA HIS A 342 26.81 -4.14 -3.36
C HIS A 342 26.62 -2.67 -2.90
N ALA A 343 25.40 -2.15 -3.04
CA ALA A 343 25.02 -0.82 -2.60
C ALA A 343 25.14 -0.69 -1.07
N TYR A 344 24.79 -1.72 -0.30
CA TYR A 344 25.00 -1.76 1.15
C TYR A 344 26.49 -1.69 1.53
N TRP A 345 27.37 -2.45 0.86
CA TRP A 345 28.80 -2.47 1.21
C TRP A 345 29.65 -1.31 0.63
N SER A 346 29.06 -0.49 -0.25
CA SER A 346 29.66 0.76 -0.77
C SER A 346 29.93 1.83 0.31
N GLY A 347 30.69 2.87 -0.02
CA GLY A 347 30.88 4.03 0.86
C GLY A 347 29.68 5.00 0.90
N ASN A 348 29.86 6.13 1.58
CA ASN A 348 29.08 7.36 1.42
C ASN A 348 27.55 7.28 1.65
N LYS A 349 27.07 6.39 2.52
CA LYS A 349 25.64 6.26 2.87
C LYS A 349 25.00 7.57 3.33
N ARG A 350 25.69 8.37 4.14
CA ARG A 350 25.20 9.68 4.59
C ARG A 350 24.97 10.65 3.43
N VAL A 351 25.84 10.64 2.42
CA VAL A 351 25.68 11.44 1.18
C VAL A 351 24.48 10.94 0.37
N GLN A 352 24.29 9.62 0.26
CA GLN A 352 23.12 9.04 -0.41
C GLN A 352 21.81 9.42 0.30
N ALA A 353 21.79 9.44 1.64
CA ALA A 353 20.63 9.86 2.43
C ALA A 353 20.30 11.35 2.24
N ILE A 354 21.32 12.22 2.28
CA ILE A 354 21.18 13.64 1.98
C ILE A 354 20.65 13.82 0.55
N ALA A 355 21.29 13.19 -0.44
CA ALA A 355 20.91 13.31 -1.85
C ALA A 355 19.45 12.87 -2.09
N ALA A 356 19.03 11.71 -1.57
CA ALA A 356 17.65 11.24 -1.71
C ALA A 356 16.64 12.26 -1.17
N VAL A 357 16.82 12.71 0.07
CA VAL A 357 15.94 13.68 0.72
C VAL A 357 15.95 15.04 0.01
N THR A 358 17.13 15.52 -0.42
CA THR A 358 17.28 16.77 -1.18
C THR A 358 16.56 16.69 -2.53
N LEU A 359 16.69 15.59 -3.27
CA LEU A 359 16.03 15.40 -4.56
C LEU A 359 14.51 15.24 -4.41
N GLU A 360 14.02 14.58 -3.36
CA GLU A 360 12.59 14.43 -3.09
C GLU A 360 11.91 15.73 -2.61
N ILE A 361 12.61 16.63 -1.91
CA ILE A 361 12.02 17.88 -1.38
C ILE A 361 12.32 19.09 -2.27
N LEU A 362 13.58 19.33 -2.64
CA LEU A 362 13.95 20.50 -3.45
C LEU A 362 13.70 20.25 -4.94
N GLY A 363 13.86 19.01 -5.42
CA GLY A 363 13.60 18.66 -6.82
C GLY A 363 12.19 19.04 -7.29
N PRO A 364 11.10 18.74 -6.54
CA PRO A 364 9.76 19.18 -6.88
C PRO A 364 9.60 20.70 -6.89
N LEU A 365 10.31 21.43 -6.03
CA LEU A 365 10.26 22.90 -6.03
C LEU A 365 10.85 23.49 -7.33
N LEU A 366 11.82 22.81 -7.98
CA LEU A 366 12.35 23.22 -9.28
C LEU A 366 11.27 23.31 -10.38
N ILE A 367 10.15 22.60 -10.25
CA ILE A 367 9.01 22.66 -11.19
C ILE A 367 8.42 24.07 -11.29
N LEU A 368 8.53 24.87 -10.21
CA LEU A 368 8.03 26.26 -10.14
C LEU A 368 8.88 27.23 -10.96
N PHE A 369 10.17 26.92 -11.21
CA PHE A 369 11.13 27.83 -11.84
C PHE A 369 11.15 27.70 -13.37
N GLY A 370 9.96 27.65 -13.98
CA GLY A 370 9.77 27.65 -15.43
C GLY A 370 10.37 26.43 -16.15
N ARG A 371 10.62 26.58 -17.46
CA ARG A 371 11.05 25.47 -18.34
C ARG A 371 12.41 24.87 -17.93
N GLY A 372 13.39 25.70 -17.58
CA GLY A 372 14.71 25.24 -17.15
C GLY A 372 14.65 24.39 -15.88
N GLY A 373 13.95 24.88 -14.84
CA GLY A 373 13.75 24.13 -13.60
C GLY A 373 13.04 22.80 -13.80
N ARG A 374 12.03 22.72 -14.67
CA ARG A 374 11.35 21.47 -15.04
C ARG A 374 12.26 20.43 -15.71
N ILE A 375 13.18 20.85 -16.59
CA ILE A 375 14.13 19.93 -17.24
C ILE A 375 15.11 19.37 -16.21
N VAL A 376 15.66 20.21 -15.32
CA VAL A 376 16.54 19.76 -14.24
C VAL A 376 15.80 18.80 -13.30
N ALA A 377 14.56 19.13 -12.93
CA ALA A 377 13.70 18.26 -12.12
C ALA A 377 13.50 16.88 -12.78
N LEU A 378 13.18 16.84 -14.09
CA LEU A 378 13.02 15.59 -14.84
C LEU A 378 14.27 14.71 -14.77
N VAL A 379 15.45 15.28 -15.08
CA VAL A 379 16.72 14.53 -15.07
C VAL A 379 16.99 13.99 -13.66
N CYS A 380 16.87 14.84 -12.63
CA CYS A 380 16.99 14.45 -11.23
C CYS A 380 16.06 13.28 -10.85
N PHE A 381 14.79 13.34 -11.26
CA PHE A 381 13.79 12.33 -10.91
C PHE A 381 14.02 11.01 -11.65
N VAL A 382 14.33 11.05 -12.95
CA VAL A 382 14.61 9.83 -13.73
C VAL A 382 15.86 9.15 -13.18
N VAL A 383 16.95 9.89 -12.93
CA VAL A 383 18.17 9.34 -12.31
C VAL A 383 17.87 8.72 -10.95
N MET A 384 17.06 9.37 -10.12
CA MET A 384 16.64 8.85 -8.81
C MET A 384 15.78 7.58 -8.94
N MET A 385 14.77 7.57 -9.82
CA MET A 385 13.93 6.38 -10.07
C MET A 385 14.75 5.20 -10.63
N THR A 386 15.72 5.46 -11.51
CA THR A 386 16.65 4.44 -12.00
C THR A 386 17.53 3.90 -10.87
N ALA A 387 18.10 4.76 -10.02
CA ALA A 387 18.90 4.32 -8.87
C ALA A 387 18.08 3.47 -7.88
N ILE A 388 16.83 3.86 -7.60
CA ILE A 388 15.89 3.11 -6.75
C ILE A 388 15.54 1.75 -7.40
N TYR A 389 15.26 1.71 -8.71
CA TYR A 389 14.99 0.47 -9.45
C TYR A 389 16.18 -0.48 -9.47
N VAL A 390 17.39 0.05 -9.64
CA VAL A 390 18.63 -0.74 -9.66
C VAL A 390 18.95 -1.29 -8.26
N THR A 391 18.69 -0.54 -7.20
CA THR A 391 19.08 -0.93 -5.83
C THR A 391 17.99 -1.60 -5.00
N GLY A 392 16.79 -1.85 -5.55
CA GLY A 392 15.72 -2.58 -4.89
C GLY A 392 14.57 -2.98 -5.82
N ASN A 393 13.88 -4.08 -5.49
CA ASN A 393 12.79 -4.58 -6.33
C ASN A 393 11.46 -3.90 -5.97
N TYR A 394 11.10 -2.84 -6.71
CA TYR A 394 9.88 -2.05 -6.45
C TYR A 394 8.74 -2.25 -7.46
N GLY A 395 8.75 -3.37 -8.19
CA GLY A 395 7.79 -3.63 -9.25
C GLY A 395 7.74 -2.51 -10.30
N PHE A 396 6.54 -2.22 -10.82
CA PHE A 396 6.31 -1.19 -11.84
C PHE A 396 6.37 0.26 -11.30
N PHE A 397 6.62 0.47 -10.00
CA PHE A 397 6.60 1.80 -9.37
C PHE A 397 7.55 2.81 -10.03
N ASN A 398 8.82 2.45 -10.21
CA ASN A 398 9.84 3.36 -10.74
C ASN A 398 9.59 3.70 -12.21
N PHE A 399 9.09 2.74 -12.99
CA PHE A 399 8.70 2.96 -14.38
C PHE A 399 7.52 3.93 -14.47
N LEU A 400 6.41 3.67 -13.77
CA LEU A 400 5.23 4.54 -13.75
C LEU A 400 5.57 5.96 -13.23
N SER A 401 6.42 6.06 -12.20
CA SER A 401 6.88 7.34 -11.68
C SER A 401 7.71 8.12 -12.71
N SER A 402 8.59 7.43 -13.45
CA SER A 402 9.38 8.03 -14.53
C SER A 402 8.49 8.48 -15.70
N VAL A 403 7.49 7.67 -16.07
CA VAL A 403 6.45 8.05 -17.06
C VAL A 403 5.74 9.33 -16.62
N ILE A 404 5.23 9.40 -15.39
CA ILE A 404 4.52 10.58 -14.88
C ILE A 404 5.42 11.82 -14.89
N CYS A 405 6.73 11.68 -14.64
CA CYS A 405 7.68 12.79 -14.74
C CYS A 405 7.83 13.37 -16.16
N VAL A 406 7.49 12.64 -17.23
CA VAL A 406 7.50 13.16 -18.62
C VAL A 406 6.56 14.38 -18.78
N ALA A 407 5.55 14.55 -17.89
CA ALA A 407 4.69 15.74 -17.84
C ALA A 407 5.42 17.07 -17.53
N LEU A 408 6.71 17.01 -17.20
CA LEU A 408 7.58 18.17 -17.05
C LEU A 408 8.01 18.78 -18.40
N LEU A 409 7.95 18.00 -19.48
CA LEU A 409 8.29 18.42 -20.84
C LEU A 409 7.15 19.17 -21.53
N ASP A 410 7.52 19.75 -22.68
CA ASP A 410 6.64 20.33 -23.69
C ASP A 410 7.00 19.78 -25.07
N ASP A 411 6.10 19.92 -26.05
CA ASP A 411 6.25 19.27 -27.36
C ASP A 411 7.53 19.72 -28.10
N SER A 412 8.09 20.89 -27.79
CA SER A 412 9.34 21.38 -28.42
C SER A 412 10.62 20.76 -27.85
N LEU A 413 10.53 20.01 -26.75
CA LEU A 413 11.64 19.24 -26.17
C LEU A 413 11.68 17.78 -26.63
N LEU A 414 10.68 17.33 -27.40
CA LEU A 414 10.61 15.96 -27.87
C LEU A 414 11.48 15.75 -29.13
N LEU A 415 12.52 14.92 -29.00
CA LEU A 415 13.36 14.50 -30.12
C LEU A 415 12.57 13.68 -31.17
N PHE A 416 11.60 12.90 -30.70
CA PHE A 416 10.69 12.14 -31.55
C PHE A 416 9.41 12.93 -31.79
N LYS A 417 9.29 13.50 -32.99
CA LYS A 417 8.03 14.11 -33.45
C LYS A 417 7.03 13.01 -33.79
N PHE A 418 6.19 12.63 -32.84
CA PHE A 418 4.88 12.08 -33.16
C PHE A 418 4.18 13.05 -34.12
N ALA A 419 3.51 12.54 -35.15
CA ALA A 419 3.03 13.34 -36.26
C ALA A 419 2.05 14.43 -35.77
N ALA A 420 2.56 15.65 -35.65
CA ALA A 420 1.84 16.83 -35.24
C ALA A 420 2.23 17.96 -36.21
N PRO A 421 1.27 18.55 -36.95
CA PRO A 421 1.57 19.64 -37.86
C PRO A 421 2.00 20.89 -37.09
N LEU A 422 3.10 21.50 -37.52
CA LEU A 422 3.60 22.79 -37.05
C LEU A 422 2.66 23.91 -37.53
N SER A 423 1.53 24.07 -36.83
CA SER A 423 0.65 25.22 -37.00
C SER A 423 1.12 26.40 -36.15
N ASN A 424 1.29 27.57 -36.81
CA ASN A 424 1.71 28.83 -36.20
C ASN A 424 0.61 29.50 -35.34
N ALA A 425 -0.60 28.95 -35.28
CA ALA A 425 -1.69 29.48 -34.46
C ALA A 425 -1.41 29.31 -32.96
N SER A 426 -1.70 30.33 -32.15
CA SER A 426 -1.49 30.25 -30.69
C SER A 426 -2.39 29.18 -30.04
N VAL A 427 -1.97 28.63 -28.90
CA VAL A 427 -2.76 27.62 -28.15
C VAL A 427 -4.11 28.19 -27.72
N LEU A 428 -4.15 29.47 -27.37
CA LEU A 428 -5.36 30.19 -26.95
C LEU A 428 -6.34 30.42 -28.11
N GLN A 429 -5.85 30.75 -29.31
CA GLN A 429 -6.68 30.87 -30.51
C GLN A 429 -7.37 29.54 -30.84
N ARG A 430 -6.59 28.43 -30.85
CA ARG A 430 -7.11 27.07 -31.04
C ARG A 430 -8.10 26.61 -29.97
N ALA A 431 -8.03 27.13 -28.74
CA ALA A 431 -9.01 26.84 -27.71
C ALA A 431 -10.43 27.34 -28.05
N THR A 432 -10.54 28.37 -28.91
CA THR A 432 -11.80 29.00 -29.32
C THR A 432 -12.28 28.61 -30.72
N GLU A 433 -11.47 27.87 -31.50
CA GLU A 433 -11.79 27.52 -32.91
C GLU A 433 -12.95 26.54 -33.08
N SER A 434 -13.32 25.77 -32.04
CA SER A 434 -14.45 24.85 -32.11
C SER A 434 -15.17 24.69 -30.78
N LEU A 435 -16.47 24.39 -30.84
CA LEU A 435 -17.29 24.10 -29.66
C LEU A 435 -16.73 22.91 -28.85
N SER A 436 -16.18 21.89 -29.51
CA SER A 436 -15.56 20.75 -28.84
C SER A 436 -14.27 21.13 -28.11
N ALA A 437 -13.45 22.04 -28.65
CA ALA A 437 -12.28 22.58 -27.96
C ALA A 437 -12.65 23.38 -26.71
N VAL A 438 -13.68 24.24 -26.81
CA VAL A 438 -14.19 25.04 -25.68
C VAL A 438 -14.76 24.13 -24.59
N LEU A 439 -15.68 23.22 -24.93
CA LEU A 439 -16.31 22.31 -23.97
C LEU A 439 -15.27 21.43 -23.26
N LEU A 440 -14.34 20.83 -24.01
CA LEU A 440 -13.33 19.96 -23.43
C LEU A 440 -12.28 20.74 -22.63
N GLY A 441 -11.97 21.98 -23.02
CA GLY A 441 -11.18 22.91 -22.22
C GLY A 441 -11.83 23.21 -20.86
N CYS A 442 -13.13 23.53 -20.85
CA CYS A 442 -13.90 23.73 -19.62
C CYS A 442 -13.94 22.48 -18.71
N VAL A 443 -14.09 21.29 -19.30
CA VAL A 443 -14.04 20.01 -18.56
C VAL A 443 -12.66 19.78 -17.96
N ALA A 444 -11.58 19.95 -18.73
CA ALA A 444 -10.21 19.77 -18.27
C ALA A 444 -9.85 20.76 -17.14
N VAL A 445 -10.25 22.03 -17.27
CA VAL A 445 -10.03 23.06 -16.22
C VAL A 445 -10.83 22.72 -14.96
N SER A 446 -12.09 22.31 -15.09
CA SER A 446 -12.92 21.90 -13.94
C SER A 446 -12.31 20.71 -13.20
N PHE A 447 -11.79 19.73 -13.94
CA PHE A 447 -11.07 18.58 -13.38
C PHE A 447 -9.75 18.99 -12.70
N TYR A 448 -8.96 19.88 -13.31
CA TYR A 448 -7.73 20.41 -12.71
C TYR A 448 -8.00 21.15 -11.39
N ILE A 449 -9.07 21.95 -11.32
CA ILE A 449 -9.49 22.62 -10.08
C ILE A 449 -9.87 21.59 -9.01
N LEU A 450 -10.67 20.57 -9.36
CA LEU A 450 -11.06 19.50 -8.44
C LEU A 450 -9.84 18.77 -7.86
N PHE A 451 -8.90 18.40 -8.73
CA PHE A 451 -7.66 17.71 -8.39
C PHE A 451 -6.68 18.58 -7.57
N SER A 452 -6.71 19.89 -7.79
CA SER A 452 -5.95 20.86 -7.00
C SER A 452 -6.53 21.01 -5.58
N LEU A 453 -7.86 21.07 -5.45
CA LEU A 453 -8.56 21.15 -4.16
C LEU A 453 -8.35 19.89 -3.30
N THR A 454 -8.37 18.69 -3.90
CA THR A 454 -8.00 17.46 -3.16
C THR A 454 -6.52 17.46 -2.78
N SER A 455 -5.63 17.91 -3.67
CA SER A 455 -4.20 18.05 -3.37
C SER A 455 -3.93 18.98 -2.18
N VAL A 456 -4.67 20.09 -2.06
CA VAL A 456 -4.63 20.95 -0.85
C VAL A 456 -4.98 20.16 0.42
N ALA A 457 -6.06 19.37 0.42
CA ALA A 457 -6.43 18.57 1.59
C ALA A 457 -5.40 17.48 1.93
N LEU A 458 -4.74 16.92 0.92
CA LEU A 458 -3.68 15.93 1.08
C LEU A 458 -2.40 16.56 1.67
N PHE A 459 -1.97 17.73 1.17
CA PHE A 459 -0.83 18.47 1.73
C PHE A 459 -1.09 18.95 3.16
N LEU A 460 -2.32 19.34 3.51
CA LEU A 460 -2.65 19.69 4.90
C LEU A 460 -2.55 18.47 5.84
N LYS A 461 -3.01 17.29 5.41
CA LYS A 461 -2.86 16.04 6.18
C LYS A 461 -1.41 15.57 6.33
N LEU A 462 -0.55 15.87 5.36
CA LEU A 462 0.87 15.49 5.35
C LEU A 462 1.66 16.00 6.56
N TRP A 463 1.30 17.16 7.11
CA TRP A 463 2.00 17.75 8.27
C TRP A 463 1.73 17.03 9.60
N GLN A 464 0.76 16.10 9.66
CA GLN A 464 0.40 15.30 10.84
C GLN A 464 0.14 16.12 12.13
N LYS A 465 -0.28 17.38 11.99
CA LYS A 465 -0.56 18.26 13.14
C LYS A 465 -2.01 18.13 13.62
N PRO A 466 -2.26 17.98 14.93
CA PRO A 466 -3.60 18.13 15.47
C PRO A 466 -4.12 19.55 15.18
N LEU A 467 -5.44 19.68 15.01
CA LEU A 467 -6.15 20.94 14.67
C LEU A 467 -5.84 21.53 13.28
N LEU A 468 -5.04 20.87 12.43
CA LEU A 468 -4.82 21.27 11.04
C LEU A 468 -5.84 20.60 10.10
N GLU A 469 -7.10 21.01 10.22
CA GLU A 469 -8.18 20.49 9.37
C GLU A 469 -8.19 21.15 7.97
N PRO A 470 -8.37 20.37 6.88
CA PRO A 470 -8.60 20.94 5.56
C PRO A 470 -9.97 21.64 5.45
N PRO A 471 -10.11 22.66 4.58
CA PRO A 471 -11.39 23.31 4.33
C PRO A 471 -12.50 22.30 4.01
N ALA A 472 -13.70 22.50 4.58
CA ALA A 472 -14.80 21.53 4.53
C ALA A 472 -15.14 21.07 3.09
N LEU A 473 -15.07 21.97 2.10
CA LEU A 473 -15.25 21.65 0.68
C LEU A 473 -14.18 20.66 0.18
N CYS A 474 -12.90 20.90 0.48
CA CYS A 474 -11.80 20.03 0.08
C CYS A 474 -11.89 18.66 0.76
N THR A 475 -12.29 18.62 2.04
CA THR A 475 -12.54 17.38 2.79
C THR A 475 -13.71 16.58 2.21
N ARG A 476 -14.82 17.24 1.84
CA ARG A 476 -15.98 16.60 1.20
C ARG A 476 -15.62 16.00 -0.17
N ILE A 477 -14.97 16.77 -1.03
CA ILE A 477 -14.51 16.30 -2.35
C ILE A 477 -13.55 15.12 -2.22
N TYR A 478 -12.59 15.21 -1.29
CA TYR A 478 -11.68 14.09 -1.00
C TYR A 478 -12.44 12.85 -0.51
N GLY A 479 -13.45 13.00 0.36
CA GLY A 479 -14.27 11.90 0.85
C GLY A 479 -15.02 11.16 -0.27
N GLU A 480 -15.57 11.88 -1.24
CA GLU A 480 -16.23 11.30 -2.43
C GLU A 480 -15.22 10.61 -3.36
N LEU A 481 -14.02 11.15 -3.54
CA LEU A 481 -13.01 10.57 -4.46
C LEU A 481 -12.15 9.46 -3.84
N ALA A 482 -12.12 9.32 -2.51
CA ALA A 482 -11.30 8.33 -1.81
C ALA A 482 -11.67 6.86 -2.10
N PRO A 483 -12.95 6.44 -2.18
CA PRO A 483 -13.32 5.08 -2.59
C PRO A 483 -12.88 4.72 -4.01
N LEU A 484 -12.66 5.73 -4.85
CA LEU A 484 -12.23 5.51 -6.23
C LEU A 484 -10.70 5.39 -6.35
N HIS A 485 -9.94 5.67 -5.27
CA HIS A 485 -8.49 5.86 -5.31
C HIS A 485 -8.05 6.89 -6.38
N ALA A 486 -8.91 7.86 -6.67
CA ALA A 486 -8.67 8.92 -7.65
C ALA A 486 -7.73 10.03 -7.13
N CYS A 487 -7.53 10.14 -5.82
CA CYS A 487 -6.67 11.14 -5.17
C CYS A 487 -6.06 10.54 -3.89
N ASN A 488 -4.75 10.26 -3.87
CA ASN A 488 -4.10 9.54 -2.76
C ASN A 488 -2.97 10.34 -2.09
N VAL A 489 -2.59 9.93 -0.87
CA VAL A 489 -1.37 10.35 -0.16
C VAL A 489 -0.23 9.39 -0.54
N TYR A 490 0.96 9.95 -0.79
CA TYR A 490 2.20 9.19 -0.97
C TYR A 490 3.12 9.40 0.23
N GLY A 491 3.96 8.41 0.53
CA GLY A 491 4.81 8.45 1.71
C GLY A 491 5.70 7.22 1.83
N LEU A 492 6.51 6.97 0.80
CA LEU A 492 7.38 5.80 0.72
C LEU A 492 8.55 5.96 1.70
N PHE A 493 8.83 4.91 2.49
CA PHE A 493 9.91 4.88 3.48
C PHE A 493 9.91 6.01 4.53
N ALA A 494 8.72 6.47 4.93
CA ALA A 494 8.55 7.47 5.99
C ALA A 494 9.31 7.12 7.30
N SER A 495 9.48 5.83 7.59
CA SER A 495 10.39 5.33 8.63
C SER A 495 11.18 4.14 8.07
N VAL A 496 12.41 3.97 8.54
CA VAL A 496 13.31 2.87 8.16
C VAL A 496 13.50 1.92 9.33
N THR A 497 13.46 0.62 9.06
CA THR A 497 13.71 -0.44 10.04
C THR A 497 15.20 -0.67 10.21
N THR A 498 15.63 -0.95 11.45
CA THR A 498 17.03 -1.19 11.84
C THR A 498 17.41 -2.67 11.93
N SER A 499 16.40 -3.54 11.98
CA SER A 499 16.52 -5.01 11.96
C SER A 499 15.65 -5.57 10.84
N ARG A 500 16.04 -6.72 10.28
CA ARG A 500 15.26 -7.44 9.27
C ARG A 500 14.77 -8.76 9.86
N TYR A 501 13.67 -8.68 10.60
CA TYR A 501 12.95 -9.87 11.00
C TYR A 501 12.16 -10.44 9.83
N GLU A 502 12.15 -11.76 9.72
CA GLU A 502 11.55 -12.52 8.64
C GLU A 502 10.81 -13.73 9.24
N VAL A 503 9.58 -13.97 8.78
CA VAL A 503 8.85 -15.18 9.17
C VAL A 503 9.31 -16.34 8.29
N VAL A 504 9.62 -17.46 8.93
CA VAL A 504 10.01 -18.74 8.33
C VAL A 504 8.98 -19.78 8.76
N ILE A 505 8.49 -20.56 7.80
CA ILE A 505 7.50 -21.61 8.04
C ILE A 505 8.21 -22.95 7.87
N GLU A 506 8.02 -23.85 8.82
CA GLU A 506 8.65 -25.17 8.83
C GLU A 506 7.55 -26.24 8.98
N GLU A 507 7.57 -27.26 8.13
CA GLU A 507 6.65 -28.40 8.18
C GLU A 507 7.30 -29.64 8.81
N MET A 508 6.55 -30.35 9.65
CA MET A 508 6.99 -31.61 10.24
C MET A 508 6.54 -32.80 9.40
N HIS A 509 7.53 -33.55 8.90
CA HIS A 509 7.36 -34.77 8.11
C HIS A 509 7.93 -35.97 8.84
N LEU A 510 7.36 -37.16 8.61
CA LEU A 510 8.00 -38.41 9.00
C LEU A 510 8.86 -38.91 7.86
N VAL A 511 10.12 -39.20 8.16
CA VAL A 511 11.06 -39.85 7.26
C VAL A 511 11.42 -41.20 7.86
N GLU A 512 11.40 -42.27 7.08
CA GLU A 512 11.87 -43.58 7.51
C GLU A 512 13.41 -43.60 7.47
N ASP A 513 14.03 -43.77 8.64
CA ASP A 513 15.47 -43.84 8.79
C ASP A 513 15.96 -45.27 8.55
N THR A 514 16.22 -45.57 7.27
CA THR A 514 16.72 -46.86 6.79
C THR A 514 18.14 -47.20 7.25
N SER A 515 18.84 -46.27 7.94
CA SER A 515 20.13 -46.58 8.59
C SER A 515 19.98 -47.41 9.87
N THR A 516 18.75 -47.51 10.40
CA THR A 516 18.41 -48.32 11.58
C THR A 516 17.64 -49.58 11.17
N ASN A 517 17.84 -50.68 11.89
CA ASN A 517 17.11 -51.93 11.65
C ASN A 517 16.54 -52.47 12.98
N PRO A 518 15.19 -52.56 13.16
CA PRO A 518 14.16 -52.15 12.19
C PRO A 518 14.17 -50.63 11.92
N PRO A 519 13.75 -50.19 10.72
CA PRO A 519 13.76 -48.78 10.34
C PRO A 519 12.84 -47.97 11.26
N ARG A 520 13.38 -46.91 11.85
CA ARG A 520 12.64 -45.99 12.71
C ARG A 520 12.12 -44.80 11.93
N THR A 521 10.87 -44.43 12.16
CA THR A 521 10.34 -43.15 11.66
C THR A 521 10.88 -42.01 12.52
N ARG A 522 11.52 -41.02 11.86
CA ARG A 522 12.06 -39.82 12.48
C ARG A 522 11.27 -38.59 12.04
N GLU A 523 10.95 -37.72 12.98
CA GLU A 523 10.37 -36.41 12.69
C GLU A 523 11.46 -35.46 12.18
N THR A 524 11.27 -34.96 10.96
CA THR A 524 12.15 -34.01 10.28
C THR A 524 11.38 -32.74 9.97
N TRP A 525 11.96 -31.59 10.33
CA TRP A 525 11.40 -30.28 10.02
C TRP A 525 11.99 -29.77 8.70
N VAL A 526 11.11 -29.41 7.76
CA VAL A 526 11.49 -28.88 6.44
C VAL A 526 11.03 -27.42 6.33
N GLU A 527 11.99 -26.52 6.09
CA GLU A 527 11.71 -25.10 5.81
C GLU A 527 11.00 -24.93 4.46
N LEU A 528 9.99 -24.06 4.41
CA LEU A 528 9.30 -23.68 3.18
C LEU A 528 9.93 -22.43 2.55
N ASP A 529 10.39 -22.58 1.32
CA ASP A 529 11.02 -21.51 0.54
C ASP A 529 9.97 -20.67 -0.24
N PHE A 530 10.22 -19.36 -0.37
CA PHE A 530 9.39 -18.42 -1.14
C PHE A 530 10.09 -17.97 -2.43
N HIS A 531 9.35 -17.46 -3.41
CA HIS A 531 9.92 -17.12 -4.73
C HIS A 531 10.99 -16.03 -4.67
N TYR A 532 10.83 -15.01 -3.84
CA TYR A 532 11.66 -13.80 -3.89
C TYR A 532 12.09 -13.24 -2.54
N LYS A 533 11.34 -13.52 -1.48
CA LYS A 533 11.71 -13.20 -0.10
C LYS A 533 13.01 -13.94 0.33
N PRO A 534 13.87 -13.34 1.17
CA PRO A 534 15.01 -14.04 1.78
C PRO A 534 14.56 -15.24 2.63
N GLY A 535 15.29 -16.34 2.48
CA GLY A 535 15.06 -17.63 3.15
C GLY A 535 16.40 -18.35 3.29
N ASP A 536 16.74 -19.18 2.31
CA ASP A 536 18.07 -19.78 2.14
C ASP A 536 19.22 -18.76 2.20
N VAL A 537 20.30 -19.09 2.92
CA VAL A 537 21.43 -18.19 3.17
C VAL A 537 22.43 -18.10 2.02
N ASP A 538 22.53 -19.16 1.22
CA ASP A 538 23.36 -19.23 0.02
C ASP A 538 22.67 -18.66 -1.22
N ARG A 539 21.36 -18.50 -1.17
CA ARG A 539 20.58 -17.95 -2.28
C ARG A 539 20.86 -16.46 -2.50
N ARG A 540 21.44 -16.16 -3.66
CA ARG A 540 21.63 -14.79 -4.16
C ARG A 540 20.29 -14.02 -4.18
N PRO A 541 20.22 -12.79 -3.63
CA PRO A 541 18.99 -12.00 -3.65
C PRO A 541 18.56 -11.70 -5.10
N PRO A 542 17.33 -12.07 -5.51
CA PRO A 542 16.94 -12.05 -6.92
C PRO A 542 16.70 -10.65 -7.46
N TRP A 543 16.94 -10.48 -8.75
CA TRP A 543 16.52 -9.32 -9.52
C TRP A 543 15.18 -9.62 -10.19
N LEU A 544 14.16 -8.77 -10.02
CA LEU A 544 12.85 -9.00 -10.62
C LEU A 544 12.74 -8.42 -12.03
N TRP A 545 12.22 -9.24 -12.95
CA TRP A 545 12.09 -8.92 -14.37
C TRP A 545 11.00 -7.86 -14.62
N PHE A 546 11.33 -6.81 -15.40
CA PHE A 546 10.43 -5.77 -15.94
C PHE A 546 9.24 -5.36 -15.05
N GLY A 547 9.51 -5.06 -13.77
CA GLY A 547 8.49 -4.53 -12.85
C GLY A 547 7.49 -5.56 -12.30
N HIS A 548 7.80 -6.85 -12.36
CA HIS A 548 7.04 -7.86 -11.60
C HIS A 548 7.01 -7.53 -10.10
N MET A 549 5.84 -7.74 -9.50
CA MET A 549 5.47 -7.35 -8.15
C MET A 549 4.87 -8.58 -7.44
N PRO A 550 5.65 -9.35 -6.66
CA PRO A 550 5.16 -10.51 -5.92
C PRO A 550 4.41 -10.07 -4.66
N ARG A 551 3.09 -10.26 -4.64
CA ARG A 551 2.23 -9.71 -3.59
C ARG A 551 2.38 -10.47 -2.27
N LEU A 552 2.61 -11.78 -2.30
CA LEU A 552 2.73 -12.62 -1.10
C LEU A 552 4.04 -12.32 -0.35
N ASP A 553 5.19 -12.48 -0.99
CA ASP A 553 6.52 -12.21 -0.41
C ASP A 553 6.59 -10.82 0.23
N TRP A 554 6.06 -9.80 -0.45
CA TRP A 554 6.05 -8.44 0.06
C TRP A 554 5.06 -8.28 1.25
N ARG A 555 3.93 -8.99 1.27
CA ARG A 555 3.03 -8.99 2.45
C ARG A 555 3.66 -9.68 3.66
N LEU A 556 4.46 -10.72 3.46
CA LEU A 556 5.18 -11.41 4.54
C LEU A 556 6.19 -10.47 5.23
N TRP A 557 6.88 -9.60 4.50
CA TRP A 557 7.77 -8.58 5.08
C TRP A 557 7.05 -7.61 6.05
N PHE A 558 5.76 -7.33 5.84
CA PHE A 558 4.97 -6.50 6.77
C PHE A 558 4.55 -7.24 8.05
N LEU A 559 4.63 -8.58 8.08
CA LEU A 559 4.09 -9.40 9.17
C LEU A 559 4.86 -9.18 10.49
N PRO A 560 6.21 -9.24 10.54
CA PRO A 560 6.97 -8.88 11.75
C PRO A 560 6.74 -7.42 12.16
N LEU A 561 6.64 -6.50 11.21
CA LEU A 561 6.43 -5.08 11.49
C LEU A 561 5.07 -4.77 12.11
N ARG A 562 4.04 -5.58 11.79
CA ARG A 562 2.74 -5.56 12.48
C ARG A 562 2.88 -6.14 13.88
N LEU A 563 3.55 -7.29 14.00
CA LEU A 563 3.74 -8.01 15.26
C LEU A 563 4.45 -7.13 16.30
N SER A 564 5.57 -6.49 15.94
CA SER A 564 6.30 -5.54 16.81
C SER A 564 5.42 -4.40 17.29
N ARG A 565 4.57 -3.83 16.41
CA ARG A 565 3.65 -2.74 16.78
C ARG A 565 2.57 -3.19 17.76
N VAL A 566 1.94 -4.34 17.52
CA VAL A 566 0.89 -4.88 18.42
C VAL A 566 1.48 -5.20 19.80
N ILE A 567 2.68 -5.79 19.83
CA ILE A 567 3.40 -6.10 21.07
C ILE A 567 3.79 -4.83 21.83
N ASN A 568 4.35 -3.82 21.17
CA ASN A 568 4.69 -2.54 21.79
C ASN A 568 3.44 -1.80 22.32
N MET A 569 2.28 -1.93 21.66
CA MET A 569 1.01 -1.42 22.16
C MET A 569 0.56 -2.17 23.41
N ALA A 570 0.53 -3.51 23.38
CA ALA A 570 0.13 -4.32 24.53
C ALA A 570 0.99 -4.06 25.77
N ILE A 571 2.32 -3.96 25.61
CA ILE A 571 3.25 -3.64 26.72
C ILE A 571 2.99 -2.23 27.26
N ARG A 572 2.74 -1.25 26.38
CA ARG A 572 2.39 0.12 26.77
C ARG A 572 1.07 0.20 27.53
N ASP A 573 0.11 -0.65 27.16
CA ASP A 573 -1.20 -0.77 27.80
C ASP A 573 -1.16 -1.63 29.08
N GLY A 574 0.05 -2.04 29.53
CA GLY A 574 0.29 -2.70 30.81
C GLY A 574 0.41 -4.23 30.77
N ALA A 575 0.38 -4.86 29.60
CA ALA A 575 0.53 -6.31 29.48
C ALA A 575 1.95 -6.76 29.86
N SER A 576 2.05 -7.80 30.68
CA SER A 576 3.36 -8.36 31.06
C SER A 576 4.04 -9.03 29.84
N PRO A 577 5.39 -8.96 29.74
CA PRO A 577 6.11 -9.63 28.66
C PRO A 577 5.85 -11.14 28.60
N SER A 578 5.58 -11.79 29.73
CA SER A 578 5.21 -13.21 29.81
C SER A 578 3.81 -13.48 29.24
N ALA A 579 2.81 -12.63 29.53
CA ALA A 579 1.47 -12.76 28.95
C ALA A 579 1.49 -12.55 27.44
N VAL A 580 2.23 -11.55 26.94
CA VAL A 580 2.47 -11.36 25.51
C VAL A 580 3.19 -12.56 24.90
N SER A 581 4.19 -13.11 25.60
CA SER A 581 4.91 -14.30 25.17
C SER A 581 4.00 -15.53 25.03
N ALA A 582 3.06 -15.73 25.97
CA ALA A 582 2.09 -16.81 25.92
C ALA A 582 1.05 -16.59 24.81
N ALA A 583 0.54 -15.36 24.64
CA ALA A 583 -0.41 -15.02 23.57
C ALA A 583 0.18 -15.23 22.17
N LEU A 584 1.49 -14.99 22.01
CA LEU A 584 2.23 -15.32 20.79
C LEU A 584 2.30 -16.84 20.55
N GLN A 585 2.66 -17.61 21.58
CA GLN A 585 2.74 -19.08 21.51
C GLN A 585 1.40 -19.77 21.24
N GLN A 586 0.31 -19.14 21.67
CA GLN A 586 -1.06 -19.62 21.49
C GLN A 586 -1.74 -19.09 20.22
N GLY A 587 -1.04 -18.30 19.39
CA GLY A 587 -1.58 -17.76 18.13
C GLY A 587 -2.81 -16.86 18.33
N ALA A 588 -2.83 -16.04 19.39
CA ALA A 588 -4.01 -15.31 19.83
C ALA A 588 -4.69 -14.47 18.71
N PRO A 589 -6.04 -14.46 18.66
CA PRO A 589 -6.78 -13.80 17.59
C PRO A 589 -6.48 -12.29 17.50
N GLY A 590 -6.21 -11.81 16.29
CA GLY A 590 -5.91 -10.40 16.01
C GLY A 590 -4.42 -10.05 15.86
N LEU A 591 -3.50 -10.87 16.40
CA LEU A 591 -2.05 -10.72 16.17
C LEU A 591 -1.75 -10.69 14.67
N TYR A 592 -2.25 -11.69 13.96
CA TYR A 592 -2.06 -11.88 12.52
C TYR A 592 -3.19 -11.30 11.67
N PRO A 593 -2.93 -10.97 10.39
CA PRO A 593 -3.97 -10.71 9.40
C PRO A 593 -4.87 -11.92 9.18
N ALA A 594 -6.14 -11.71 8.83
CA ALA A 594 -7.11 -12.80 8.62
C ALA A 594 -6.71 -13.81 7.53
N TRP A 595 -5.91 -13.39 6.55
CA TRP A 595 -5.41 -14.28 5.49
C TRP A 595 -4.28 -15.22 5.95
N TRP A 596 -3.64 -14.97 7.09
CA TRP A 596 -2.49 -15.75 7.56
C TRP A 596 -2.86 -17.20 7.88
N SER A 597 -3.91 -17.40 8.68
CA SER A 597 -4.42 -18.74 9.00
C SER A 597 -4.95 -19.48 7.78
N VAL A 598 -5.59 -18.76 6.83
CA VAL A 598 -6.04 -19.33 5.56
C VAL A 598 -4.85 -19.80 4.72
N LEU A 599 -3.80 -18.98 4.57
CA LEU A 599 -2.56 -19.36 3.87
C LEU A 599 -1.97 -20.66 4.44
N LEU A 600 -1.76 -20.72 5.76
CA LEU A 600 -1.19 -21.90 6.42
C LEU A 600 -2.07 -23.14 6.20
N ALA A 601 -3.39 -23.01 6.37
CA ALA A 601 -4.33 -24.11 6.15
C ALA A 601 -4.35 -24.61 4.69
N ARG A 602 -4.22 -23.72 3.71
CA ARG A 602 -4.19 -24.07 2.27
C ARG A 602 -2.87 -24.73 1.86
N ILE A 603 -1.73 -24.30 2.44
CA ILE A 603 -0.42 -24.96 2.27
C ILE A 603 -0.47 -26.39 2.83
N CYS A 604 -0.95 -26.57 4.07
CA CYS A 604 -1.09 -27.90 4.67
C CYS A 604 -2.03 -28.83 3.90
N ARG A 605 -3.05 -28.28 3.22
CA ARG A 605 -4.01 -29.00 2.36
C ARG A 605 -3.53 -29.20 0.91
N ARG A 606 -2.28 -28.85 0.58
CA ARG A 606 -1.67 -28.99 -0.75
C ARG A 606 -2.47 -28.35 -1.91
N GLN A 607 -3.07 -27.19 -1.66
CA GLN A 607 -3.89 -26.50 -2.65
C GLN A 607 -3.00 -25.91 -3.76
N PRO A 608 -3.09 -26.37 -5.01
CA PRO A 608 -2.05 -26.14 -6.02
C PRO A 608 -1.88 -24.67 -6.39
N GLU A 609 -2.95 -23.89 -6.43
CA GLU A 609 -2.95 -22.45 -6.73
C GLU A 609 -2.24 -21.65 -5.63
N VAL A 610 -2.32 -22.10 -4.38
CA VAL A 610 -1.61 -21.49 -3.24
C VAL A 610 -0.17 -21.97 -3.17
N LEU A 611 0.10 -23.25 -3.47
CA LEU A 611 1.46 -23.77 -3.61
C LEU A 611 2.23 -23.07 -4.75
N ALA A 612 1.58 -22.65 -5.83
CA ALA A 612 2.19 -21.87 -6.90
C ALA A 612 2.73 -20.50 -6.45
N LEU A 613 2.25 -19.96 -5.32
CA LEU A 613 2.80 -18.75 -4.69
C LEU A 613 4.09 -19.01 -3.89
N LEU A 614 4.44 -20.28 -3.63
CA LEU A 614 5.66 -20.69 -2.95
C LEU A 614 6.79 -20.92 -3.95
N GLY A 615 8.03 -20.75 -3.50
CA GLY A 615 9.22 -20.95 -4.34
C GLY A 615 9.48 -22.43 -4.68
N PRO A 616 10.46 -22.71 -5.55
CA PRO A 616 11.03 -24.05 -5.64
C PRO A 616 11.61 -24.44 -4.27
N GLN A 617 11.20 -25.59 -3.77
CA GLN A 617 11.56 -26.08 -2.44
C GLN A 617 12.84 -26.91 -2.50
N ARG A 618 13.77 -26.71 -1.55
CA ARG A 618 15.05 -27.43 -1.52
C ARG A 618 14.94 -28.92 -1.19
N ASN A 619 14.12 -29.27 -0.20
CA ASN A 619 14.17 -30.58 0.47
C ASN A 619 12.90 -31.44 0.31
N ILE A 620 11.84 -30.94 -0.33
CA ILE A 620 10.55 -31.64 -0.44
C ILE A 620 9.75 -31.18 -1.66
N ASP A 621 9.17 -32.12 -2.42
CA ASP A 621 8.17 -31.80 -3.44
C ASP A 621 6.77 -31.71 -2.80
N LEU A 622 6.33 -30.48 -2.49
CA LEU A 622 5.02 -30.23 -1.87
C LEU A 622 3.83 -30.71 -2.72
N THR A 623 4.00 -30.92 -4.03
CA THR A 623 2.91 -31.41 -4.90
C THR A 623 2.65 -32.91 -4.70
N ARG A 624 3.65 -33.65 -4.19
CA ARG A 624 3.61 -35.10 -3.96
C ARG A 624 3.67 -35.47 -2.48
N ALA A 625 4.20 -34.58 -1.64
CA ALA A 625 4.35 -34.83 -0.21
C ALA A 625 3.00 -34.89 0.51
N PRO A 626 2.86 -35.80 1.50
CA PRO A 626 1.66 -35.87 2.34
C PRO A 626 1.45 -34.56 3.12
N CYS A 627 0.24 -34.40 3.66
CA CYS A 627 -0.07 -33.32 4.59
C CYS A 627 0.88 -33.39 5.81
N PRO A 628 1.42 -32.25 6.29
CA PRO A 628 2.38 -32.25 7.37
C PRO A 628 1.72 -32.64 8.71
N ARG A 629 2.47 -33.28 9.61
CA ARG A 629 2.00 -33.62 10.97
C ARG A 629 2.00 -32.43 11.93
N GLY A 630 2.72 -31.38 11.58
CA GLY A 630 2.77 -30.16 12.36
C GLY A 630 3.39 -29.02 11.55
N LEU A 631 3.12 -27.80 12.00
CA LEU A 631 3.65 -26.59 11.41
C LEU A 631 4.28 -25.74 12.51
N ARG A 632 5.49 -25.24 12.27
CA ARG A 632 6.20 -24.33 13.15
C ARG A 632 6.43 -23.02 12.42
N VAL A 633 6.10 -21.91 13.09
CA VAL A 633 6.34 -20.56 12.59
C VAL A 633 7.43 -19.94 13.44
N SER A 634 8.56 -19.61 12.81
CA SER A 634 9.75 -19.08 13.45
C SER A 634 10.05 -17.67 12.95
N LEU A 635 10.44 -16.77 13.84
CA LEU A 635 11.01 -15.47 13.48
C LEU A 635 12.53 -15.57 13.42
N PHE A 636 13.10 -15.18 12.29
CA PHE A 636 14.54 -15.11 12.07
C PHE A 636 14.98 -13.65 11.90
N ASP A 637 16.15 -13.30 12.42
CA ASP A 637 16.84 -12.03 12.13
C ASP A 637 17.84 -12.29 11.00
N PHE A 638 17.75 -11.53 9.90
CA PHE A 638 18.53 -11.70 8.68
C PHE A 638 19.45 -10.49 8.44
N ARG A 639 20.70 -10.73 8.02
CA ARG A 639 21.64 -9.67 7.59
C ARG A 639 22.35 -10.08 6.32
N PHE A 640 22.81 -9.11 5.54
CA PHE A 640 23.74 -9.41 4.44
C PHE A 640 25.07 -9.91 5.00
N ARG A 641 25.60 -11.00 4.42
CA ARG A 641 26.96 -11.46 4.69
C ARG A 641 27.96 -10.37 4.26
N PRO A 642 28.99 -10.05 5.05
CA PRO A 642 30.10 -9.22 4.60
C PRO A 642 30.83 -9.81 3.40
N PRO A 643 31.46 -8.98 2.54
CA PRO A 643 32.33 -9.48 1.48
C PRO A 643 33.53 -10.22 2.09
N PRO A 644 34.17 -11.17 1.38
CA PRO A 644 35.22 -12.03 1.95
C PRO A 644 36.44 -11.31 2.53
N ASN A 645 36.65 -10.03 2.20
CA ASN A 645 37.73 -9.19 2.72
C ASN A 645 37.35 -8.40 3.98
N ARG A 646 36.19 -8.68 4.61
CA ARG A 646 35.75 -8.06 5.87
C ARG A 646 35.35 -9.14 6.89
N PRO A 647 35.58 -8.91 8.19
CA PRO A 647 35.16 -9.84 9.24
C PRO A 647 33.64 -9.94 9.31
N LEU A 648 33.12 -11.09 9.77
CA LEU A 648 31.68 -11.35 9.84
C LEU A 648 30.94 -10.36 10.74
N TYR A 649 31.58 -9.91 11.83
CA TYR A 649 30.99 -8.95 12.76
C TYR A 649 30.70 -7.59 12.13
N ALA A 650 31.29 -7.25 10.96
CA ALA A 650 30.98 -6.02 10.23
C ALA A 650 29.49 -5.90 9.84
N ALA A 651 28.74 -7.01 9.80
CA ALA A 651 27.29 -7.00 9.60
C ALA A 651 26.49 -6.35 10.76
N PHE A 652 27.10 -6.20 11.94
CA PHE A 652 26.47 -5.55 13.10
C PHE A 652 26.70 -4.03 13.14
N PHE A 653 27.67 -3.53 12.37
CA PHE A 653 28.10 -2.13 12.38
C PHE A 653 27.84 -1.43 11.04
N PRO A 654 26.56 -1.19 10.67
CA PRO A 654 26.18 -0.61 9.38
C PRO A 654 26.68 0.82 9.19
N GLU A 655 27.00 1.53 10.27
CA GLU A 655 27.55 2.89 10.29
C GLU A 655 29.09 2.92 10.10
N GLY A 656 29.72 1.74 10.05
CA GLY A 656 31.17 1.54 10.06
C GLY A 656 31.61 0.84 11.34
N THR A 657 32.63 -0.02 11.27
CA THR A 657 33.19 -0.69 12.45
C THR A 657 33.83 0.33 13.39
N PRO A 658 33.35 0.48 14.64
CA PRO A 658 34.02 1.31 15.63
C PRO A 658 35.37 0.68 16.04
N ALA A 659 36.17 1.43 16.78
CA ALA A 659 37.37 0.90 17.42
C ALA A 659 36.96 0.00 18.61
N LEU A 660 36.58 -1.24 18.31
CA LEU A 660 36.24 -2.26 19.30
C LEU A 660 37.49 -2.73 20.03
N SER A 661 37.36 -2.95 21.33
CA SER A 661 38.36 -3.68 22.10
C SER A 661 38.42 -5.17 21.69
N PRO A 662 39.54 -5.87 21.93
CA PRO A 662 39.63 -7.30 21.65
C PRO A 662 38.57 -8.15 22.39
N GLN A 663 38.12 -7.70 23.58
CA GLN A 663 37.07 -8.36 24.35
C GLN A 663 35.70 -8.24 23.66
N GLU A 664 35.32 -7.04 23.21
CA GLU A 664 34.07 -6.84 22.46
C GLU A 664 34.06 -7.61 21.13
N ILE A 665 35.21 -7.75 20.47
CA ILE A 665 35.33 -8.59 19.26
C ILE A 665 35.06 -10.05 19.62
N GLN A 666 35.67 -10.57 20.68
CA GLN A 666 35.45 -11.95 21.14
C GLN A 666 33.98 -12.22 21.48
N GLU A 667 33.32 -11.34 22.24
CA GLU A 667 31.90 -11.47 22.58
C GLU A 667 31.00 -11.56 21.34
N ILE A 668 31.27 -10.77 20.30
CA ILE A 668 30.50 -10.79 19.06
C ILE A 668 30.84 -12.03 18.21
N GLU A 669 32.08 -12.52 18.25
CA GLU A 669 32.48 -13.77 17.59
C GLU A 669 31.88 -15.01 18.28
N GLU A 670 31.67 -14.97 19.59
CA GLU A 670 30.87 -15.96 20.33
C GLU A 670 29.37 -15.87 19.96
N GLU A 671 28.79 -14.66 19.88
CA GLU A 671 27.40 -14.49 19.42
C GLU A 671 27.21 -15.02 17.98
N LEU A 672 28.20 -14.80 17.09
CA LEU A 672 28.23 -15.26 15.71
C LEU A 672 28.13 -16.78 15.54
N GLN A 673 28.55 -17.59 16.53
CA GLN A 673 28.40 -19.05 16.48
C GLN A 673 26.93 -19.49 16.41
N ASN A 674 26.00 -18.64 16.87
CA ASN A 674 24.55 -18.88 16.81
C ASN A 674 23.90 -18.41 15.49
N TRP A 675 24.71 -17.94 14.52
CA TRP A 675 24.24 -17.51 13.20
C TRP A 675 24.56 -18.56 12.13
N GLU A 676 23.56 -18.89 11.32
CA GLU A 676 23.71 -19.62 10.07
C GLU A 676 24.28 -18.64 9.03
N VAL A 677 25.49 -18.90 8.52
CA VAL A 677 26.22 -18.00 7.60
C VAL A 677 26.39 -18.68 6.25
N GLY A 678 25.64 -18.20 5.25
CA GLY A 678 25.77 -18.61 3.86
C GLY A 678 26.48 -17.55 3.00
N THR A 679 26.44 -17.73 1.69
CA THR A 679 27.16 -16.93 0.69
C THR A 679 26.69 -15.48 0.60
N TRP A 680 25.38 -15.21 0.75
CA TRP A 680 24.80 -13.86 0.60
C TRP A 680 24.19 -13.32 1.88
N TRP A 681 23.69 -14.21 2.73
CA TRP A 681 23.03 -13.87 3.98
C TRP A 681 23.68 -14.55 5.17
N MET A 682 23.46 -13.96 6.33
CA MET A 682 23.55 -14.62 7.62
C MET A 682 22.20 -14.48 8.32
N ARG A 683 21.76 -15.51 9.04
CA ARG A 683 20.50 -15.46 9.81
C ARG A 683 20.63 -16.17 11.14
N ARG A 684 19.82 -15.76 12.13
CA ARG A 684 19.61 -16.54 13.37
C ARG A 684 18.13 -16.72 13.65
N ARG A 685 17.74 -17.85 14.25
CA ARG A 685 16.40 -18.01 14.79
C ARG A 685 16.29 -17.13 16.05
N HIS A 686 15.49 -16.06 15.98
CA HIS A 686 15.29 -15.17 17.11
C HIS A 686 14.29 -15.76 18.11
N ARG A 687 13.15 -16.29 17.61
CA ARG A 687 12.08 -16.84 18.45
C ARG A 687 11.12 -17.72 17.64
N THR A 688 10.66 -18.84 18.21
CA THR A 688 9.48 -19.56 17.70
C THR A 688 8.21 -18.81 18.11
N ILE A 689 7.33 -18.51 17.15
CA ILE A 689 6.06 -17.83 17.39
C ILE A 689 4.96 -18.87 17.59
N ASP A 690 4.58 -19.62 16.56
CA ASP A 690 3.50 -20.62 16.63
C ASP A 690 4.02 -22.05 16.46
N LEU A 691 3.33 -23.02 17.09
CA LEU A 691 3.60 -24.45 16.95
C LEU A 691 2.26 -25.20 16.90
N LEU A 692 1.83 -25.56 15.69
CA LEU A 692 0.53 -26.17 15.40
C LEU A 692 0.71 -27.68 15.19
N SER A 693 0.30 -28.51 16.15
CA SER A 693 0.26 -29.96 15.96
C SER A 693 -0.99 -30.37 15.16
N ILE A 694 -0.82 -30.90 13.96
CA ILE A 694 -1.90 -31.44 13.13
C ILE A 694 -2.05 -32.92 13.53
N ARG A 695 -2.68 -33.15 14.70
CA ARG A 695 -3.00 -34.52 15.13
C ARG A 695 -3.99 -35.12 14.14
N SER A 696 -3.55 -36.14 13.41
CA SER A 696 -4.47 -37.03 12.69
C SER A 696 -5.38 -37.71 13.73
N SER A 697 -6.67 -37.40 13.70
CA SER A 697 -7.65 -38.21 14.44
C SER A 697 -7.53 -39.65 13.94
N PRO A 698 -7.26 -40.65 14.81
CA PRO A 698 -7.34 -42.03 14.38
C PRO A 698 -8.81 -42.32 14.07
N LYS A 699 -9.09 -42.74 12.83
CA LYS A 699 -10.36 -43.43 12.55
C LYS A 699 -10.41 -44.63 13.50
N SER A 700 -11.34 -44.62 14.44
CA SER A 700 -11.64 -45.79 15.25
C SER A 700 -12.08 -46.92 14.32
N ARG A 701 -11.27 -47.97 14.25
CA ARG A 701 -11.75 -49.28 13.83
C ARG A 701 -12.69 -49.78 14.92
N GLU A 702 -13.98 -49.78 14.64
CA GLU A 702 -14.89 -50.73 15.29
C GLU A 702 -15.08 -51.91 14.34
N ASP A 703 -14.11 -52.82 14.38
CA ASP A 703 -14.32 -54.20 13.94
C ASP A 703 -15.14 -54.88 15.05
N GLY A 704 -16.42 -55.17 14.76
CA GLY A 704 -17.36 -55.82 15.68
C GLY A 704 -18.29 -56.75 14.93
N SER A 705 -17.87 -58.00 14.72
CA SER A 705 -18.66 -59.02 14.01
C SER A 705 -19.88 -59.50 14.83
N PRO A 706 -20.93 -60.03 14.18
CA PRO A 706 -22.28 -60.10 14.76
C PRO A 706 -22.58 -61.41 15.49
N ALA A 707 -23.40 -61.34 16.55
CA ALA A 707 -24.16 -62.47 17.10
C ALA A 707 -25.34 -61.97 17.97
N GLY A 708 -26.56 -62.47 17.74
CA GLY A 708 -27.72 -62.18 18.60
C GLY A 708 -29.05 -62.14 17.84
N ASN A 709 -29.68 -63.31 17.66
CA ASN A 709 -30.98 -63.44 17.01
C ASN A 709 -32.13 -62.81 17.81
N SER A 710 -33.08 -62.19 17.12
CA SER A 710 -34.52 -62.35 17.43
C SER A 710 -35.33 -62.33 16.15
N SER A 711 -36.12 -63.37 15.94
CA SER A 711 -37.02 -63.58 14.81
C SER A 711 -38.19 -62.62 14.77
N GLU A 712 -38.62 -62.20 13.59
CA GLU A 712 -39.92 -62.59 13.02
C GLU A 712 -40.04 -62.21 11.54
N SER A 713 -40.73 -63.07 10.78
CA SER A 713 -41.03 -62.92 9.35
C SER A 713 -42.37 -62.21 9.14
N ILE A 714 -42.53 -61.45 8.04
CA ILE A 714 -43.75 -61.40 7.19
C ILE A 714 -43.55 -60.44 5.98
N ASP A 715 -43.75 -61.02 4.79
CA ASP A 715 -44.34 -60.54 3.51
C ASP A 715 -43.95 -59.26 2.74
N GLU A 716 -43.79 -59.51 1.42
CA GLU A 716 -44.25 -58.76 0.23
C GLU A 716 -43.91 -57.26 0.00
N ASP A 717 -42.92 -57.03 -0.88
CA ASP A 717 -42.97 -56.43 -2.25
C ASP A 717 -44.05 -55.35 -2.64
N PRO A 718 -44.01 -54.68 -3.81
CA PRO A 718 -43.67 -53.24 -3.83
C PRO A 718 -44.70 -52.34 -4.56
N GLN A 719 -44.74 -51.02 -4.25
CA GLN A 719 -45.00 -49.97 -5.28
C GLN A 719 -44.92 -48.49 -4.82
N ALA A 720 -44.39 -47.67 -5.74
CA ALA A 720 -44.86 -46.35 -6.22
C ALA A 720 -45.28 -45.17 -5.28
N GLN A 721 -44.73 -44.00 -5.63
CA GLN A 721 -45.35 -42.65 -5.61
C GLN A 721 -45.79 -42.01 -4.28
N ASN A 722 -44.94 -41.11 -3.76
CA ASN A 722 -45.10 -39.65 -3.96
C ASN A 722 -43.81 -38.88 -3.63
#